data_AF-A0A7C1LLR9-F1
#
_entry.id   AF-A0A7C1LLR9-F1
#
_cell.length_a   1.000
_cell.length_b   1.000
_cell.length_c   1.000
_cell.angle_alpha   90.00
_cell.angle_beta   90.00
_cell.angle_gamma   90.00
#
_symmetry.space_group_name_H-M   'P 1'
#
loop_
_entity.id
_entity.type
_entity.pdbx_description
1 polymer ?
#
loop_
_entity_poly.entity_id
_entity_poly.type
_entity_poly.pdbx_seq_one_letter_code
_entity_poly.pdbx_strand_id
1 'polypeptide(L)'
;MLRLRIKDLRKLNQILLFLILLIITTSVSINRRVQINNSNNSDNNVENNKIPKASGAWAKLTLLNTLVNDTDHYHNDTIRIEGNLTEYINTAIGINNYNVYLYVDGIKLPQFNNKTHRENSKDGYFNISFIIPFNISVYQTHRIEVNVTDDLGLDFVELQNFFTFNLFPKYRINLTNNYEVNNTDHYHNDTISIKGRIYEYFSMVSYPDAKLNVSIFIDGLKYKIKNETSNDMSNFTITFKIPWNLTVALNGQSHLIEVNITDGDWESDTRRENNFTIDLYPKINLTLTNTELQYTQHYHDEVIAIQGRASEYLNYNIGLSGYTVSLYIDGQLESDTGVTNSTGMFQIDYTISFDLNINQTHTIAVDIIQGPYNSSRNDIVVQNSFIISLVPYIRINLTNTNINNSYNYQNEVISIQGKVYEYLNYANGVSGQNVSLYIDGQLKSAYAATTDSNGNFQIDYTIPSTFVIYQAYKIEVNITTGIFINESVLDNYFIFHIKQNSTLEIDYFDFLPKIPGETFNVVGILRFDNLLGAGISNVQINYIWYNATFQWSVNSFFTRATDGSFSENLRIPTNAYSSIINLYMSFPGDLPNIGPSYINITNIKLFSNITVNWNIVSKAKEGDNITIAGRVVSFTNDSLLIVNRSIIIRYEGIQIGTNITDENGDFIFMYIIPGGTGNMTIKIELVTSGTITLDSVIIVNVTAVPFVPISGTTTPPFLIFSLVFFPILIGIVVILAVFGYRYYKKQEKESRVVRVELDSKILNLKILKDSGRLEESLSYLFNAIFMSLIDAKYNRTRKENETIRDFAIVSVKELKLTPAAIYPFIQKIEEIIYGKPFKITDNEFYKTCELFSPLYFELTGNNFILNF
;
A
#
# COMPACT_ATOMS: atom_id res chain seq x y z
N MET A 1 -37.79 5.91 -79.41
CA MET A 1 -36.33 5.90 -79.20
C MET A 1 -35.99 4.63 -78.42
N LEU A 2 -34.96 3.93 -78.91
CA LEU A 2 -34.25 2.74 -78.39
C LEU A 2 -34.41 2.43 -76.89
N ARG A 3 -34.26 1.19 -76.39
CA ARG A 3 -34.12 -0.22 -76.87
C ARG A 3 -34.04 -1.01 -75.53
N LEU A 4 -34.96 -1.94 -75.24
CA LEU A 4 -34.82 -3.42 -75.35
C LEU A 4 -33.58 -3.98 -74.62
N ARG A 5 -33.60 -4.71 -73.48
CA ARG A 5 -34.44 -5.80 -72.88
C ARG A 5 -33.93 -7.23 -73.24
N ILE A 6 -33.98 -8.14 -72.24
CA ILE A 6 -34.07 -9.63 -72.31
C ILE A 6 -32.74 -10.40 -72.48
N LYS A 7 -32.49 -11.65 -72.03
CA LYS A 7 -32.87 -12.63 -70.97
C LYS A 7 -32.06 -13.93 -71.32
N ASP A 8 -31.90 -14.82 -70.35
CA ASP A 8 -32.05 -16.30 -70.43
C ASP A 8 -31.15 -17.20 -71.31
N LEU A 9 -30.56 -18.20 -70.61
CA LEU A 9 -30.57 -19.67 -70.83
C LEU A 9 -30.04 -20.35 -72.13
N ARG A 10 -29.18 -21.35 -71.84
CA ARG A 10 -29.19 -22.78 -72.26
C ARG A 10 -29.19 -23.22 -73.74
N LYS A 11 -28.25 -24.16 -73.94
CA LYS A 11 -28.35 -25.45 -74.64
C LYS A 11 -28.46 -25.47 -76.17
N LEU A 12 -27.38 -26.03 -76.72
CA LEU A 12 -27.35 -27.34 -77.37
C LEU A 12 -27.73 -27.36 -78.85
N ASN A 13 -26.80 -27.96 -79.60
CA ASN A 13 -27.06 -28.69 -80.83
C ASN A 13 -27.41 -27.80 -82.03
N GLN A 14 -27.00 -28.10 -83.23
CA GLN A 14 -26.47 -29.34 -83.78
C GLN A 14 -26.19 -28.98 -85.22
N ILE A 15 -25.20 -29.68 -85.78
CA ILE A 15 -25.29 -30.19 -87.15
C ILE A 15 -25.19 -29.10 -88.21
N LEU A 16 -24.72 -29.51 -89.37
CA LEU A 16 -24.91 -28.75 -90.59
C LEU A 16 -24.21 -27.39 -90.50
N LEU A 17 -22.94 -27.36 -90.74
CA LEU A 17 -22.48 -27.34 -92.12
C LEU A 17 -20.98 -27.29 -91.91
N PHE A 18 -20.17 -28.18 -92.43
CA PHE A 18 -20.21 -28.75 -93.74
C PHE A 18 -18.99 -29.68 -93.65
N LEU A 19 -19.12 -31.01 -93.59
CA LEU A 19 -19.56 -31.80 -94.74
C LEU A 19 -19.27 -31.03 -96.02
N ILE A 20 -18.28 -31.46 -96.79
CA ILE A 20 -17.82 -30.78 -98.01
C ILE A 20 -16.69 -29.79 -97.71
N LEU A 21 -15.61 -30.30 -97.11
CA LEU A 21 -14.35 -30.29 -97.84
C LEU A 21 -13.71 -31.69 -97.67
N LEU A 22 -14.17 -32.68 -98.45
CA LEU A 22 -13.72 -32.91 -99.83
C LEU A 22 -12.28 -33.45 -99.80
N ILE A 23 -12.15 -34.77 -99.62
CA ILE A 23 -11.85 -35.70 -100.72
C ILE A 23 -10.51 -35.35 -101.39
N ILE A 24 -9.44 -35.94 -100.86
CA ILE A 24 -8.22 -36.30 -101.59
C ILE A 24 -7.72 -37.65 -101.04
N THR A 25 -8.10 -38.73 -101.76
CA THR A 25 -7.26 -39.88 -102.20
C THR A 25 -6.53 -40.73 -101.14
N THR A 26 -6.99 -41.95 -100.81
CA THR A 26 -6.81 -43.28 -101.46
C THR A 26 -5.60 -44.10 -100.99
N SER A 27 -5.87 -45.37 -100.64
CA SER A 27 -4.99 -46.58 -100.73
C SER A 27 -3.76 -46.61 -99.80
N VAL A 28 -3.40 -47.62 -99.01
CA VAL A 28 -3.51 -49.09 -99.09
C VAL A 28 -3.41 -49.64 -97.66
N SER A 29 -4.24 -50.62 -97.33
CA SER A 29 -4.07 -51.58 -96.25
C SER A 29 -3.29 -52.80 -96.75
N ILE A 30 -2.23 -53.24 -96.05
CA ILE A 30 -1.68 -54.62 -95.98
C ILE A 30 -0.58 -54.59 -94.90
N ASN A 31 -0.81 -55.21 -93.74
CA ASN A 31 -0.57 -56.61 -93.36
C ASN A 31 0.90 -56.94 -93.04
N ARG A 32 1.06 -57.37 -91.77
CA ARG A 32 1.91 -58.46 -91.26
C ARG A 32 3.39 -58.49 -91.64
N ARG A 33 4.18 -58.22 -90.59
CA ARG A 33 5.54 -58.74 -90.37
C ARG A 33 5.63 -60.25 -90.67
N VAL A 34 6.50 -60.59 -91.61
CA VAL A 34 7.36 -61.79 -91.64
C VAL A 34 8.62 -61.24 -92.33
N GLN A 35 9.85 -61.40 -91.84
CA GLN A 35 10.65 -62.60 -92.04
C GLN A 35 11.99 -62.41 -91.31
N ILE A 36 12.38 -63.32 -90.41
CA ILE A 36 13.05 -64.62 -90.68
C ILE A 36 14.57 -64.38 -90.87
N ASN A 37 15.47 -65.03 -90.15
CA ASN A 37 16.00 -66.40 -90.36
C ASN A 37 17.07 -66.61 -89.25
N ASN A 38 17.34 -67.76 -88.65
CA ASN A 38 17.83 -69.06 -89.16
C ASN A 38 18.17 -69.86 -87.88
N SER A 39 18.37 -71.17 -87.80
CA SER A 39 18.20 -72.36 -88.64
C SER A 39 18.68 -73.51 -87.74
N ASN A 40 18.02 -74.66 -87.75
CA ASN A 40 18.59 -75.89 -87.17
C ASN A 40 19.60 -76.55 -88.13
N ASN A 41 20.68 -77.05 -87.51
CA ASN A 41 21.53 -78.22 -87.81
C ASN A 41 22.29 -78.40 -89.14
N SER A 42 23.53 -78.84 -88.98
CA SER A 42 24.40 -79.44 -89.98
C SER A 42 24.18 -80.95 -90.14
N ASP A 43 24.73 -81.44 -91.25
CA ASP A 43 25.11 -82.82 -91.56
C ASP A 43 24.07 -83.76 -92.21
N ASN A 44 24.13 -83.75 -93.54
CA ASN A 44 24.75 -84.79 -94.39
C ASN A 44 23.86 -85.42 -95.48
N ASN A 45 24.28 -85.12 -96.72
CA ASN A 45 24.48 -85.98 -97.90
C ASN A 45 23.42 -87.00 -98.37
N VAL A 46 23.02 -86.79 -99.65
CA VAL A 46 23.15 -87.72 -100.81
C VAL A 46 22.73 -89.19 -100.52
N GLU A 47 21.69 -89.77 -101.09
CA GLU A 47 21.43 -89.99 -102.51
C GLU A 47 20.05 -90.65 -102.72
N ASN A 48 19.46 -90.42 -103.90
CA ASN A 48 18.70 -91.37 -104.72
C ASN A 48 17.39 -92.07 -104.22
N ASN A 49 16.32 -91.70 -104.93
CA ASN A 49 15.38 -92.58 -105.65
C ASN A 49 14.39 -93.50 -104.89
N LYS A 50 13.20 -93.58 -105.52
CA LYS A 50 12.14 -94.62 -105.47
C LYS A 50 11.07 -94.55 -104.37
N ILE A 51 9.84 -94.27 -104.84
CA ILE A 51 8.58 -94.88 -104.35
C ILE A 51 8.80 -96.41 -104.24
N PRO A 52 8.51 -97.10 -103.10
CA PRO A 52 7.20 -97.75 -102.90
C PRO A 52 6.74 -98.05 -101.43
N LYS A 53 5.40 -98.10 -101.27
CA LYS A 53 4.55 -99.03 -100.47
C LYS A 53 4.85 -99.39 -98.98
N ALA A 54 3.88 -98.96 -98.14
CA ALA A 54 3.10 -99.73 -97.15
C ALA A 54 3.66 -100.08 -95.73
N SER A 55 2.82 -99.70 -94.74
CA SER A 55 2.57 -100.23 -93.38
C SER A 55 3.36 -99.67 -92.17
N GLY A 56 2.66 -98.88 -91.34
CA GLY A 56 3.03 -98.45 -89.98
C GLY A 56 2.02 -97.41 -89.46
N ALA A 57 1.25 -97.72 -88.41
CA ALA A 57 0.10 -96.93 -87.94
C ALA A 57 0.51 -95.61 -87.27
N TRP A 58 -0.10 -94.48 -87.64
CA TRP A 58 -0.01 -93.22 -86.90
C TRP A 58 -0.91 -93.28 -85.65
N ALA A 59 -0.56 -92.57 -84.58
CA ALA A 59 -1.35 -92.46 -83.34
C ALA A 59 -1.63 -91.00 -82.94
N LYS A 60 -2.69 -90.75 -82.15
CA LYS A 60 -3.07 -89.45 -81.58
C LYS A 60 -2.98 -89.47 -80.06
N LEU A 61 -2.35 -88.44 -79.49
CA LEU A 61 -2.22 -88.24 -78.04
C LEU A 61 -3.04 -87.04 -77.60
N THR A 62 -3.98 -87.25 -76.67
CA THR A 62 -4.88 -86.21 -76.18
C THR A 62 -4.85 -86.13 -74.67
N LEU A 63 -4.62 -84.94 -74.12
CA LEU A 63 -4.78 -84.65 -72.71
C LEU A 63 -6.27 -84.46 -72.37
N LEU A 64 -6.74 -85.15 -71.33
CA LEU A 64 -8.16 -85.29 -70.98
C LEU A 64 -8.61 -84.35 -69.84
N ASN A 65 -7.72 -84.03 -68.91
CA ASN A 65 -8.09 -83.24 -67.72
C ASN A 65 -8.07 -81.73 -68.00
N THR A 66 -9.05 -81.22 -68.73
CA THR A 66 -9.13 -79.80 -69.14
C THR A 66 -9.27 -78.80 -67.98
N LEU A 67 -9.58 -79.27 -66.77
CA LEU A 67 -9.67 -78.43 -65.56
C LEU A 67 -8.29 -77.91 -65.09
N VAL A 68 -7.21 -78.43 -65.65
CA VAL A 68 -5.82 -78.04 -65.34
C VAL A 68 -5.31 -76.93 -66.27
N ASN A 69 -6.09 -76.54 -67.29
CA ASN A 69 -5.66 -75.51 -68.23
C ASN A 69 -5.99 -74.10 -67.71
N ASP A 70 -5.02 -73.20 -67.82
CA ASP A 70 -5.05 -71.81 -67.33
C ASP A 70 -5.36 -71.71 -65.82
N THR A 71 -4.83 -72.64 -65.02
CA THR A 71 -4.94 -72.59 -63.56
C THR A 71 -3.72 -71.94 -62.92
N ASP A 72 -3.95 -71.30 -61.77
CA ASP A 72 -2.92 -70.67 -60.96
C ASP A 72 -2.39 -71.68 -59.93
N HIS A 73 -1.07 -71.77 -59.82
CA HIS A 73 -0.37 -72.68 -58.92
C HIS A 73 0.81 -72.01 -58.24
N TYR A 74 1.29 -72.63 -57.16
CA TYR A 74 2.51 -72.28 -56.44
C TYR A 74 3.54 -73.39 -56.58
N HIS A 75 4.82 -73.09 -56.31
CA HIS A 75 5.80 -74.15 -56.17
C HIS A 75 5.37 -75.18 -55.12
N ASN A 76 5.69 -76.44 -55.37
CA ASN A 76 5.30 -77.60 -54.57
C ASN A 76 3.81 -77.99 -54.68
N ASP A 77 2.99 -77.27 -55.44
CA ASP A 77 1.66 -77.76 -55.84
C ASP A 77 1.80 -78.98 -56.75
N THR A 78 0.81 -79.88 -56.68
CA THR A 78 0.75 -81.07 -57.52
C THR A 78 -0.33 -80.92 -58.60
N ILE A 79 0.08 -80.91 -59.86
CA ILE A 79 -0.79 -80.92 -61.03
C ILE A 79 -0.96 -82.35 -61.52
N ARG A 80 -2.21 -82.82 -61.67
CA ARG A 80 -2.52 -84.16 -62.18
C ARG A 80 -2.82 -84.11 -63.68
N ILE A 81 -1.89 -84.63 -64.48
CA ILE A 81 -1.97 -84.70 -65.94
C ILE A 81 -2.56 -86.05 -66.34
N GLU A 82 -3.64 -86.06 -67.10
CA GLU A 82 -4.29 -87.27 -67.58
C GLU A 82 -4.48 -87.18 -69.08
N GLY A 83 -4.31 -88.29 -69.79
CA GLY A 83 -4.51 -88.33 -71.23
C GLY A 83 -4.73 -89.72 -71.77
N ASN A 84 -4.92 -89.80 -73.09
CA ASN A 84 -5.16 -91.03 -73.80
C ASN A 84 -4.42 -91.06 -75.14
N LEU A 85 -3.88 -92.22 -75.50
CA LEU A 85 -3.22 -92.52 -76.76
C LEU A 85 -4.11 -93.44 -77.62
N THR A 86 -4.51 -92.99 -78.81
CA THR A 86 -5.43 -93.72 -79.69
C THR A 86 -4.90 -93.87 -81.11
N GLU A 87 -5.45 -94.78 -81.91
CA GLU A 87 -5.15 -94.84 -83.34
C GLU A 87 -5.53 -93.54 -84.07
N TYR A 88 -4.78 -93.18 -85.11
CA TYR A 88 -4.97 -91.91 -85.82
C TYR A 88 -6.30 -91.80 -86.56
N ILE A 89 -6.73 -92.91 -87.18
CA ILE A 89 -7.93 -92.98 -88.03
C ILE A 89 -9.17 -93.29 -87.18
N ASN A 90 -9.04 -94.10 -86.13
CA ASN A 90 -10.14 -94.49 -85.26
C ASN A 90 -9.81 -94.23 -83.79
N THR A 91 -10.24 -93.08 -83.29
CA THR A 91 -10.01 -92.64 -81.90
C THR A 91 -10.78 -93.44 -80.85
N ALA A 92 -11.61 -94.42 -81.25
CA ALA A 92 -12.24 -95.37 -80.34
C ALA A 92 -11.31 -96.54 -79.94
N ILE A 93 -10.17 -96.71 -80.61
CA ILE A 93 -9.19 -97.77 -80.35
C ILE A 93 -7.98 -97.15 -79.64
N GLY A 94 -7.75 -97.55 -78.39
CA GLY A 94 -6.63 -97.09 -77.58
C GLY A 94 -5.39 -97.96 -77.72
N ILE A 95 -4.21 -97.37 -77.55
CA ILE A 95 -2.92 -98.01 -77.72
C ILE A 95 -2.19 -98.11 -76.38
N ASN A 96 -2.06 -99.33 -75.87
CA ASN A 96 -1.47 -99.63 -74.56
C ASN A 96 0.02 -99.97 -74.66
N ASN A 97 0.70 -99.91 -73.51
CA ASN A 97 2.09 -100.28 -73.26
C ASN A 97 3.17 -99.35 -73.87
N TYR A 98 2.89 -98.06 -74.02
CA TYR A 98 3.89 -97.08 -74.47
C TYR A 98 4.27 -96.10 -73.38
N ASN A 99 5.56 -95.73 -73.30
CA ASN A 99 6.05 -94.81 -72.27
C ASN A 99 5.65 -93.37 -72.61
N VAL A 100 5.06 -92.67 -71.64
CA VAL A 100 4.64 -91.27 -71.71
C VAL A 100 5.55 -90.44 -70.81
N TYR A 101 6.15 -89.40 -71.35
CA TYR A 101 7.00 -88.46 -70.60
C TYR A 101 6.37 -87.07 -70.58
N LEU A 102 6.48 -86.40 -69.42
CA LEU A 102 6.07 -85.02 -69.25
C LEU A 102 7.14 -84.06 -69.75
N TYR A 103 6.70 -82.98 -70.40
CA TYR A 103 7.51 -81.85 -70.79
C TYR A 103 6.89 -80.58 -70.22
N VAL A 104 7.73 -79.68 -69.68
CA VAL A 104 7.31 -78.34 -69.30
C VAL A 104 8.18 -77.35 -70.06
N ASP A 105 7.54 -76.46 -70.82
CA ASP A 105 8.19 -75.52 -71.75
C ASP A 105 9.19 -76.20 -72.71
N GLY A 106 8.83 -77.39 -73.19
CA GLY A 106 9.67 -78.19 -74.09
C GLY A 106 10.85 -78.92 -73.42
N ILE A 107 11.04 -78.78 -72.11
CA ILE A 107 12.05 -79.51 -71.34
C ILE A 107 11.48 -80.84 -70.86
N LYS A 108 12.11 -81.96 -71.26
CA LYS A 108 11.75 -83.30 -70.77
C LYS A 108 12.01 -83.41 -69.27
N LEU A 109 11.01 -83.81 -68.50
CA LEU A 109 11.14 -84.12 -67.08
C LEU A 109 11.06 -85.64 -66.88
N PRO A 110 12.18 -86.37 -67.02
CA PRO A 110 12.17 -87.84 -67.05
C PRO A 110 11.65 -88.50 -65.76
N GLN A 111 11.73 -87.80 -64.62
CA GLN A 111 11.18 -88.24 -63.34
C GLN A 111 9.64 -88.26 -63.32
N PHE A 112 8.99 -87.53 -64.22
CA PHE A 112 7.53 -87.47 -64.36
C PHE A 112 7.13 -88.22 -65.64
N ASN A 113 6.88 -89.52 -65.50
CA ASN A 113 6.51 -90.41 -66.60
C ASN A 113 5.38 -91.37 -66.20
N ASN A 114 4.76 -92.01 -67.18
CA ASN A 114 3.86 -93.16 -66.99
C ASN A 114 3.93 -94.07 -68.23
N LYS A 115 3.17 -95.16 -68.27
CA LYS A 115 3.00 -96.06 -69.40
C LYS A 115 1.51 -96.15 -69.74
N THR A 116 1.15 -96.06 -71.02
CA THR A 116 -0.24 -96.18 -71.45
C THR A 116 -0.79 -97.55 -71.08
N HIS A 117 -2.01 -97.62 -70.57
CA HIS A 117 -2.62 -98.85 -70.09
C HIS A 117 -4.13 -98.80 -70.20
N ARG A 118 -4.77 -99.95 -69.98
CA ARG A 118 -6.22 -100.05 -69.93
C ARG A 118 -6.72 -99.66 -68.55
N GLU A 119 -7.57 -98.64 -68.48
CA GLU A 119 -8.21 -98.20 -67.24
C GLU A 119 -9.71 -97.98 -67.48
N ASN A 120 -10.58 -98.55 -66.62
CA ASN A 120 -12.03 -98.36 -66.66
C ASN A 120 -12.68 -98.54 -68.05
N SER A 121 -12.30 -99.60 -68.77
CA SER A 121 -12.77 -99.93 -70.14
C SER A 121 -12.30 -98.99 -71.26
N LYS A 122 -11.41 -98.03 -70.97
CA LYS A 122 -10.72 -97.20 -71.96
C LYS A 122 -9.31 -97.75 -72.17
N ASP A 123 -8.98 -98.11 -73.40
CA ASP A 123 -7.61 -98.43 -73.80
C ASP A 123 -6.84 -97.13 -74.09
N GLY A 124 -5.52 -97.15 -73.85
CA GLY A 124 -4.56 -96.08 -74.18
C GLY A 124 -4.28 -95.04 -73.08
N TYR A 125 -4.86 -95.20 -71.89
CA TYR A 125 -4.89 -94.17 -70.85
C TYR A 125 -3.56 -94.02 -70.09
N PHE A 126 -3.24 -92.81 -69.63
CA PHE A 126 -2.13 -92.54 -68.71
C PHE A 126 -2.44 -91.39 -67.75
N ASN A 127 -1.73 -91.35 -66.61
CA ASN A 127 -1.77 -90.24 -65.66
C ASN A 127 -0.37 -89.88 -65.11
N ILE A 128 -0.07 -88.62 -64.84
CA ILE A 128 1.21 -88.18 -64.26
C ILE A 128 0.90 -87.17 -63.15
N SER A 129 1.47 -87.39 -61.96
CA SER A 129 1.40 -86.42 -60.86
C SER A 129 2.64 -85.53 -60.89
N PHE A 130 2.48 -84.32 -61.42
CA PHE A 130 3.55 -83.35 -61.57
C PHE A 130 3.61 -82.43 -60.35
N ILE A 131 4.65 -82.56 -59.52
CA ILE A 131 4.93 -81.60 -58.44
C ILE A 131 5.78 -80.48 -59.03
N ILE A 132 5.33 -79.23 -58.95
CA ILE A 132 6.00 -78.07 -59.55
C ILE A 132 7.31 -77.80 -58.79
N PRO A 133 8.49 -77.99 -59.40
CA PRO A 133 9.77 -77.79 -58.73
C PRO A 133 10.19 -76.31 -58.68
N PHE A 134 10.96 -75.94 -57.65
CA PHE A 134 11.42 -74.56 -57.38
C PHE A 134 12.32 -73.94 -58.46
N ASN A 135 12.79 -74.73 -59.42
CA ASN A 135 13.61 -74.24 -60.53
C ASN A 135 12.78 -73.77 -61.74
N ILE A 136 11.45 -73.88 -61.69
CA ILE A 136 10.56 -73.25 -62.68
C ILE A 136 10.31 -71.81 -62.26
N SER A 137 10.43 -70.87 -63.19
CA SER A 137 10.31 -69.42 -62.91
C SER A 137 8.90 -69.03 -62.45
N VAL A 138 8.78 -68.21 -61.42
CA VAL A 138 7.48 -67.59 -61.05
C VAL A 138 7.11 -66.43 -61.98
N TYR A 139 5.85 -65.97 -61.91
CA TYR A 139 5.25 -64.88 -62.69
C TYR A 139 5.18 -65.13 -64.20
N GLN A 140 5.17 -66.39 -64.60
CA GLN A 140 5.11 -66.80 -65.99
C GLN A 140 4.04 -67.89 -66.16
N THR A 141 3.49 -67.94 -67.36
CA THR A 141 2.63 -69.03 -67.81
C THR A 141 3.51 -70.12 -68.40
N HIS A 142 3.44 -71.32 -67.84
CA HIS A 142 4.20 -72.49 -68.27
C HIS A 142 3.32 -73.44 -69.07
N ARG A 143 3.92 -74.06 -70.09
CA ARG A 143 3.24 -74.98 -71.00
C ARG A 143 3.58 -76.42 -70.66
N ILE A 144 2.57 -77.21 -70.36
CA ILE A 144 2.66 -78.65 -70.11
C ILE A 144 2.32 -79.42 -71.38
N GLU A 145 3.25 -80.27 -71.79
CA GLU A 145 3.11 -81.20 -72.91
C GLU A 145 3.46 -82.62 -72.46
N VAL A 146 3.02 -83.59 -73.25
CA VAL A 146 3.38 -84.99 -73.06
C VAL A 146 3.80 -85.58 -74.39
N ASN A 147 4.72 -86.52 -74.37
CA ASN A 147 5.14 -87.24 -75.57
C ASN A 147 5.27 -88.74 -75.29
N VAL A 148 5.15 -89.56 -76.34
CA VAL A 148 5.14 -91.01 -76.25
C VAL A 148 6.19 -91.63 -77.18
N THR A 149 7.00 -92.53 -76.61
CA THR A 149 8.05 -93.25 -77.34
C THR A 149 7.75 -94.76 -77.38
N ASP A 150 8.09 -95.45 -78.48
CA ASP A 150 8.10 -96.92 -78.53
C ASP A 150 9.28 -97.52 -77.74
N ASP A 151 9.32 -98.86 -77.66
CA ASP A 151 10.41 -99.63 -77.03
C ASP A 151 11.77 -99.45 -77.74
N LEU A 152 11.81 -98.75 -78.89
CA LEU A 152 13.00 -98.40 -79.67
C LEU A 152 13.36 -96.89 -79.58
N GLY A 153 12.57 -96.09 -78.85
CA GLY A 153 12.78 -94.66 -78.62
C GLY A 153 12.39 -93.73 -79.77
N LEU A 154 11.58 -94.20 -80.73
CA LEU A 154 11.12 -93.40 -81.87
C LEU A 154 9.76 -92.75 -81.58
N ASP A 155 9.61 -91.47 -81.98
CA ASP A 155 8.37 -90.70 -81.88
C ASP A 155 7.50 -90.92 -83.14
N PHE A 156 6.25 -91.36 -82.97
CA PHE A 156 5.31 -91.63 -84.08
C PHE A 156 3.88 -91.14 -83.78
N VAL A 157 3.74 -90.07 -82.99
CA VAL A 157 2.45 -89.59 -82.45
C VAL A 157 2.22 -88.10 -82.72
N GLU A 158 0.96 -87.72 -83.02
CA GLU A 158 0.53 -86.31 -83.11
C GLU A 158 -0.13 -85.86 -81.79
N LEU A 159 0.51 -84.93 -81.05
CA LEU A 159 -0.06 -84.32 -79.84
C LEU A 159 -1.17 -83.34 -80.21
N GLN A 160 -2.37 -83.53 -79.66
CA GLN A 160 -3.57 -82.76 -80.05
C GLN A 160 -3.74 -81.47 -79.23
N ASN A 161 -3.30 -81.44 -77.98
CA ASN A 161 -3.45 -80.31 -77.08
C ASN A 161 -2.33 -80.26 -76.03
N PHE A 162 -2.17 -79.10 -75.43
CA PHE A 162 -1.28 -78.83 -74.30
C PHE A 162 -2.08 -78.13 -73.21
N PHE A 163 -1.55 -78.11 -71.99
CA PHE A 163 -2.11 -77.30 -70.92
C PHE A 163 -1.17 -76.15 -70.56
N THR A 164 -1.72 -75.05 -70.08
CA THR A 164 -0.98 -73.94 -69.49
C THR A 164 -1.30 -73.81 -68.01
N PHE A 165 -0.33 -73.39 -67.20
CA PHE A 165 -0.57 -72.98 -65.82
C PHE A 165 0.25 -71.74 -65.48
N ASN A 166 -0.28 -70.86 -64.63
CA ASN A 166 0.44 -69.71 -64.14
C ASN A 166 1.11 -70.05 -62.81
N LEU A 167 2.39 -69.72 -62.66
CA LEU A 167 3.12 -69.97 -61.41
C LEU A 167 3.30 -68.67 -60.61
N PHE A 168 2.80 -68.63 -59.39
CA PHE A 168 2.94 -67.49 -58.47
C PHE A 168 3.80 -67.85 -57.26
N PRO A 169 4.50 -66.88 -56.65
CA PRO A 169 5.24 -67.09 -55.41
C PRO A 169 4.32 -66.99 -54.19
N LYS A 170 4.70 -67.67 -53.09
CA LYS A 170 4.07 -67.54 -51.77
C LYS A 170 5.04 -66.92 -50.76
N TYR A 171 4.75 -65.73 -50.24
CA TYR A 171 5.67 -64.94 -49.41
C TYR A 171 5.50 -65.14 -47.89
N ARG A 172 6.59 -64.96 -47.13
CA ARG A 172 6.66 -64.88 -45.66
C ARG A 172 7.58 -63.71 -45.25
N ILE A 173 7.18 -62.95 -44.22
CA ILE A 173 8.04 -61.95 -43.58
C ILE A 173 8.69 -62.58 -42.34
N ASN A 174 9.93 -62.18 -42.05
CA ASN A 174 10.61 -62.44 -40.79
C ASN A 174 11.25 -61.15 -40.28
N LEU A 175 10.89 -60.72 -39.08
CA LEU A 175 11.48 -59.55 -38.44
C LEU A 175 12.83 -59.90 -37.82
N THR A 176 13.88 -59.16 -38.18
CA THR A 176 15.27 -59.46 -37.77
C THR A 176 15.72 -58.69 -36.52
N ASN A 177 14.89 -57.77 -36.02
CA ASN A 177 15.14 -57.03 -34.78
C ASN A 177 13.91 -56.94 -33.86
N ASN A 178 12.92 -57.83 -34.01
CA ASN A 178 11.71 -57.80 -33.18
C ASN A 178 12.00 -57.88 -31.68
N TYR A 179 13.00 -58.65 -31.26
CA TYR A 179 13.44 -58.73 -29.85
C TYR A 179 14.01 -57.41 -29.30
N GLU A 180 14.50 -56.49 -30.14
CA GLU A 180 14.99 -55.18 -29.69
C GLU A 180 13.85 -54.17 -29.48
N VAL A 181 12.70 -54.39 -30.11
CA VAL A 181 11.57 -53.42 -30.12
C VAL A 181 10.31 -53.95 -29.42
N ASN A 182 10.22 -55.25 -29.14
CA ASN A 182 9.05 -55.85 -28.50
C ASN A 182 9.03 -55.60 -26.98
N ASN A 183 7.88 -55.22 -26.44
CA ASN A 183 7.66 -54.87 -25.03
C ASN A 183 8.63 -53.80 -24.54
N THR A 184 8.87 -52.79 -25.38
CA THR A 184 9.71 -51.65 -25.01
C THR A 184 8.85 -50.43 -24.72
N ASP A 185 9.29 -49.63 -23.76
CA ASP A 185 8.66 -48.37 -23.37
C ASP A 185 9.12 -47.27 -24.33
N HIS A 186 8.17 -46.49 -24.85
CA HIS A 186 8.43 -45.35 -25.74
C HIS A 186 7.58 -44.14 -25.34
N TYR A 187 7.98 -42.99 -25.88
CA TYR A 187 7.25 -41.73 -25.85
C TYR A 187 6.80 -41.35 -27.25
N HIS A 188 5.84 -40.43 -27.36
CA HIS A 188 5.52 -39.82 -28.64
C HIS A 188 6.75 -39.20 -29.30
N ASN A 189 6.80 -39.25 -30.64
CA ASN A 189 7.91 -38.76 -31.46
C ASN A 189 9.24 -39.53 -31.31
N ASP A 190 9.30 -40.56 -30.45
CA ASP A 190 10.38 -41.55 -30.50
C ASP A 190 10.39 -42.24 -31.86
N THR A 191 11.59 -42.60 -32.30
CA THR A 191 11.83 -43.18 -33.62
C THR A 191 12.08 -44.68 -33.48
N ILE A 192 11.16 -45.49 -33.98
CA ILE A 192 11.28 -46.94 -34.02
C ILE A 192 11.78 -47.35 -35.41
N SER A 193 12.80 -48.21 -35.45
CA SER A 193 13.29 -48.82 -36.68
C SER A 193 13.01 -50.32 -36.66
N ILE A 194 12.25 -50.79 -37.64
CA ILE A 194 11.92 -52.20 -37.82
C ILE A 194 12.73 -52.72 -39.00
N LYS A 195 13.40 -53.85 -38.82
CA LYS A 195 14.19 -54.52 -39.84
C LYS A 195 13.62 -55.90 -40.07
N GLY A 196 13.60 -56.33 -41.32
CA GLY A 196 13.11 -57.65 -41.66
C GLY A 196 13.58 -58.13 -43.03
N ARG A 197 13.24 -59.38 -43.32
CA ARG A 197 13.51 -60.06 -44.58
C ARG A 197 12.24 -60.73 -45.09
N ILE A 198 12.07 -60.74 -46.41
CA ILE A 198 10.99 -61.44 -47.11
C ILE A 198 11.56 -62.71 -47.75
N TYR A 199 10.84 -63.82 -47.60
CA TYR A 199 11.21 -65.13 -48.11
C TYR A 199 10.06 -65.75 -48.89
N GLU A 200 10.36 -66.67 -49.79
CA GLU A 200 9.37 -67.63 -50.27
C GLU A 200 9.15 -68.73 -49.21
N TYR A 201 7.89 -69.07 -48.98
CA TYR A 201 7.43 -69.83 -47.82
C TYR A 201 8.11 -71.19 -47.62
N PHE A 202 8.44 -71.89 -48.71
CA PHE A 202 8.95 -73.28 -48.66
C PHE A 202 10.44 -73.43 -48.96
N SER A 203 11.11 -72.41 -49.51
CA SER A 203 12.50 -72.54 -49.96
C SER A 203 13.52 -71.90 -49.01
N MET A 204 13.12 -70.94 -48.15
CA MET A 204 14.04 -70.07 -47.38
C MET A 204 15.10 -69.36 -48.26
N VAL A 205 14.97 -69.41 -49.59
CA VAL A 205 15.85 -68.74 -50.54
C VAL A 205 15.31 -67.33 -50.76
N SER A 206 16.18 -66.32 -50.68
CA SER A 206 15.81 -64.94 -51.04
C SER A 206 15.61 -64.83 -52.55
N TYR A 207 14.48 -64.27 -52.99
CA TYR A 207 14.24 -64.01 -54.40
C TYR A 207 14.67 -62.57 -54.73
N PRO A 208 15.70 -62.35 -55.56
CA PRO A 208 16.25 -61.02 -55.79
C PRO A 208 15.39 -60.10 -56.67
N ASP A 209 14.40 -60.66 -57.39
CA ASP A 209 13.78 -59.94 -58.52
C ASP A 209 12.40 -59.31 -58.24
N ALA A 210 11.83 -59.46 -57.03
CA ALA A 210 10.54 -58.85 -56.67
C ALA A 210 10.72 -57.76 -55.61
N LYS A 211 10.66 -56.50 -56.07
CA LYS A 211 10.61 -55.30 -55.23
C LYS A 211 9.22 -55.16 -54.59
N LEU A 212 9.05 -55.71 -53.38
CA LEU A 212 7.76 -55.71 -52.67
C LEU A 212 7.64 -54.54 -51.70
N ASN A 213 6.44 -53.96 -51.62
CA ASN A 213 6.07 -52.89 -50.71
C ASN A 213 5.60 -53.44 -49.36
N VAL A 214 6.26 -53.00 -48.29
CA VAL A 214 5.90 -53.35 -46.91
C VAL A 214 5.30 -52.13 -46.19
N SER A 215 4.24 -52.35 -45.40
CA SER A 215 3.58 -51.33 -44.58
C SER A 215 3.47 -51.77 -43.12
N ILE A 216 3.38 -50.78 -42.23
CA ILE A 216 3.09 -50.97 -40.80
C ILE A 216 1.60 -50.75 -40.55
N PHE A 217 1.03 -51.56 -39.67
CA PHE A 217 -0.28 -51.40 -39.09
C PHE A 217 -0.12 -51.21 -37.59
N ILE A 218 -0.80 -50.22 -37.02
CA ILE A 218 -0.82 -49.97 -35.57
C ILE A 218 -2.27 -50.17 -35.12
N ASP A 219 -2.48 -51.10 -34.20
CA ASP A 219 -3.81 -51.52 -33.71
C ASP A 219 -4.80 -51.81 -34.86
N GLY A 220 -4.31 -52.49 -35.90
CA GLY A 220 -5.08 -52.85 -37.10
C GLY A 220 -5.29 -51.72 -38.12
N LEU A 221 -4.85 -50.49 -37.85
CA LEU A 221 -4.94 -49.37 -38.79
C LEU A 221 -3.65 -49.22 -39.59
N LYS A 222 -3.76 -49.16 -40.92
CA LYS A 222 -2.60 -48.93 -41.80
C LYS A 222 -1.95 -47.59 -41.50
N TYR A 223 -0.72 -47.62 -41.01
CA TYR A 223 0.06 -46.43 -40.74
C TYR A 223 0.74 -45.97 -42.03
N LYS A 224 0.46 -44.72 -42.44
CA LYS A 224 0.78 -44.20 -43.76
C LYS A 224 2.26 -43.81 -43.86
N ILE A 225 3.12 -44.81 -44.01
CA ILE A 225 4.52 -44.62 -44.38
C ILE A 225 4.61 -44.75 -45.90
N LYS A 226 5.60 -44.07 -46.50
CA LYS A 226 6.02 -44.38 -47.87
C LYS A 226 6.33 -45.88 -47.91
N ASN A 227 5.70 -46.63 -48.81
CA ASN A 227 6.00 -48.05 -48.93
C ASN A 227 7.51 -48.21 -49.10
N GLU A 228 8.16 -48.90 -48.16
CA GLU A 228 9.56 -49.22 -48.31
C GLU A 228 9.65 -50.48 -49.16
N THR A 229 10.39 -50.36 -50.25
CA THR A 229 10.59 -51.45 -51.19
C THR A 229 11.73 -52.32 -50.68
N SER A 230 11.50 -53.63 -50.57
CA SER A 230 12.59 -54.55 -50.25
C SER A 230 13.75 -54.36 -51.24
N ASN A 231 14.98 -54.39 -50.75
CA ASN A 231 16.14 -54.35 -51.64
C ASN A 231 16.25 -55.62 -52.49
N ASP A 232 17.21 -55.66 -53.42
CA ASP A 232 17.44 -56.81 -54.32
C ASP A 232 17.89 -58.09 -53.55
N MET A 233 18.00 -58.04 -52.22
CA MET A 233 18.22 -59.20 -51.34
C MET A 233 17.03 -59.47 -50.41
N SER A 234 15.86 -58.91 -50.74
CA SER A 234 14.61 -59.04 -49.98
C SER A 234 14.65 -58.51 -48.54
N ASN A 235 15.61 -57.65 -48.17
CA ASN A 235 15.65 -56.97 -46.87
C ASN A 235 14.86 -55.67 -46.91
N PHE A 236 14.23 -55.30 -45.81
CA PHE A 236 13.62 -53.99 -45.63
C PHE A 236 14.02 -53.37 -44.28
N THR A 237 13.96 -52.04 -44.22
CA THR A 237 14.04 -51.29 -42.98
C THR A 237 12.96 -50.22 -43.03
N ILE A 238 12.06 -50.21 -42.06
CA ILE A 238 11.03 -49.21 -41.92
C ILE A 238 11.32 -48.42 -40.66
N THR A 239 11.51 -47.12 -40.81
CA THR A 239 11.68 -46.21 -39.67
C THR A 239 10.47 -45.30 -39.59
N PHE A 240 9.88 -45.21 -38.40
CA PHE A 240 8.74 -44.33 -38.18
C PHE A 240 8.81 -43.65 -36.82
N LYS A 241 8.17 -42.49 -36.75
CA LYS A 241 7.96 -41.77 -35.50
C LYS A 241 6.59 -42.12 -34.94
N ILE A 242 6.54 -42.39 -33.64
CA ILE A 242 5.28 -42.64 -32.94
C ILE A 242 4.42 -41.37 -33.04
N PRO A 243 3.20 -41.46 -33.60
CA PRO A 243 2.38 -40.29 -33.88
C PRO A 243 1.56 -39.84 -32.66
N TRP A 244 1.31 -38.53 -32.56
CA TRP A 244 0.54 -37.92 -31.46
C TRP A 244 -0.92 -38.36 -31.36
N ASN A 245 -1.48 -38.96 -32.42
CA ASN A 245 -2.85 -39.48 -32.39
C ASN A 245 -2.95 -40.89 -31.79
N LEU A 246 -1.81 -41.53 -31.50
CA LEU A 246 -1.78 -42.77 -30.73
C LEU A 246 -2.03 -42.44 -29.26
N THR A 247 -3.05 -43.03 -28.67
CA THR A 247 -3.47 -42.73 -27.30
C THR A 247 -2.50 -43.30 -26.29
N VAL A 248 -2.01 -42.50 -25.34
CA VAL A 248 -1.31 -43.00 -24.15
C VAL A 248 -2.28 -43.93 -23.41
N ALA A 249 -1.84 -45.15 -23.17
CA ALA A 249 -2.76 -46.20 -22.79
C ALA A 249 -2.99 -46.22 -21.27
N LEU A 250 -4.27 -46.21 -20.84
CA LEU A 250 -4.64 -46.32 -19.43
C LEU A 250 -4.18 -47.68 -18.90
N ASN A 251 -3.31 -47.69 -17.89
CA ASN A 251 -2.69 -48.87 -17.28
C ASN A 251 -1.66 -49.62 -18.15
N GLY A 252 -0.95 -48.95 -19.06
CA GLY A 252 0.12 -49.60 -19.83
C GLY A 252 -0.41 -50.63 -20.83
N GLN A 253 -1.58 -50.35 -21.43
CA GLN A 253 -2.05 -51.10 -22.59
C GLN A 253 -1.06 -50.95 -23.75
N SER A 254 -0.46 -52.06 -24.17
CA SER A 254 0.50 -52.04 -25.27
C SER A 254 -0.22 -51.85 -26.62
N HIS A 255 0.39 -51.07 -27.51
CA HIS A 255 -0.05 -50.96 -28.90
C HIS A 255 0.51 -52.12 -29.71
N LEU A 256 -0.35 -52.79 -30.48
CA LEU A 256 0.06 -53.87 -31.36
C LEU A 256 0.56 -53.27 -32.67
N ILE A 257 1.82 -53.56 -33.00
CA ILE A 257 2.41 -53.20 -34.29
C ILE A 257 2.53 -54.44 -35.14
N GLU A 258 1.97 -54.39 -36.34
CA GLU A 258 2.01 -55.46 -37.32
C GLU A 258 2.69 -54.97 -38.61
N VAL A 259 3.49 -55.84 -39.22
CA VAL A 259 4.17 -55.55 -40.48
C VAL A 259 3.64 -56.48 -41.56
N ASN A 260 3.18 -55.91 -42.68
CA ASN A 260 2.57 -56.69 -43.75
C ASN A 260 3.00 -56.21 -45.15
N ILE A 261 3.00 -57.14 -46.12
CA ILE A 261 3.20 -56.85 -47.54
C ILE A 261 1.91 -56.25 -48.09
N THR A 262 2.02 -55.22 -48.95
CA THR A 262 0.87 -54.44 -49.44
C THR A 262 0.81 -54.30 -50.96
N ASP A 263 1.58 -55.10 -51.71
CA ASP A 263 1.50 -55.16 -53.17
C ASP A 263 0.44 -56.18 -53.63
N GLY A 264 -0.64 -55.68 -54.23
CA GLY A 264 -1.70 -56.43 -54.91
C GLY A 264 -2.64 -57.23 -53.99
N ASP A 265 -3.81 -57.62 -54.51
CA ASP A 265 -4.87 -58.39 -53.82
C ASP A 265 -4.48 -59.85 -53.49
N TRP A 266 -3.19 -60.13 -53.37
CA TRP A 266 -2.67 -61.47 -53.15
C TRP A 266 -2.71 -61.76 -51.64
N GLU A 267 -3.66 -62.60 -51.21
CA GLU A 267 -3.78 -63.04 -49.82
C GLU A 267 -2.48 -63.69 -49.36
N SER A 268 -1.66 -62.93 -48.63
CA SER A 268 -0.54 -63.46 -47.88
C SER A 268 -1.09 -64.16 -46.62
N ASP A 269 -0.78 -65.44 -46.47
CA ASP A 269 -1.04 -66.23 -45.26
C ASP A 269 -0.17 -65.67 -44.11
N THR A 270 -0.67 -64.62 -43.48
CA THR A 270 0.01 -63.83 -42.44
C THR A 270 -0.13 -64.52 -41.08
N ARG A 271 0.70 -65.54 -40.83
CA ARG A 271 0.77 -66.18 -39.51
C ARG A 271 1.70 -65.43 -38.55
N ARG A 272 1.15 -65.10 -37.37
CA ARG A 272 1.67 -64.88 -35.98
C ARG A 272 3.10 -64.36 -35.68
N GLU A 273 4.01 -64.16 -36.63
CA GLU A 273 5.41 -63.82 -36.35
C GLU A 273 5.82 -62.39 -36.76
N ASN A 274 4.92 -61.61 -37.34
CA ASN A 274 5.20 -60.26 -37.86
C ASN A 274 4.61 -59.14 -37.01
N ASN A 275 4.43 -59.40 -35.71
CA ASN A 275 3.93 -58.41 -34.79
C ASN A 275 4.75 -58.32 -33.51
N PHE A 276 4.66 -57.18 -32.87
CA PHE A 276 5.26 -56.89 -31.57
C PHE A 276 4.43 -55.80 -30.88
N THR A 277 4.65 -55.63 -29.59
CA THR A 277 3.95 -54.66 -28.76
C THR A 277 4.90 -53.57 -28.30
N ILE A 278 4.41 -52.34 -28.20
CA ILE A 278 5.11 -51.23 -27.55
C ILE A 278 4.23 -50.61 -26.48
N ASP A 279 4.82 -50.15 -25.39
CA ASP A 279 4.13 -49.40 -24.34
C ASP A 279 4.39 -47.91 -24.53
N LEU A 280 3.33 -47.09 -24.46
CA LEU A 280 3.43 -45.65 -24.67
C LEU A 280 3.17 -44.89 -23.36
N TYR A 281 4.15 -44.10 -22.94
CA TYR A 281 4.06 -43.24 -21.75
C TYR A 281 4.08 -41.76 -22.14
N PRO A 282 3.47 -40.89 -21.33
CA PRO A 282 3.56 -39.46 -21.54
C PRO A 282 4.94 -38.97 -21.09
N LYS A 283 5.61 -38.18 -21.95
CA LYS A 283 6.78 -37.42 -21.54
C LYS A 283 6.30 -36.05 -21.11
N ILE A 284 6.47 -35.70 -19.84
CA ILE A 284 5.77 -34.57 -19.24
C ILE A 284 6.63 -33.32 -19.28
N ASN A 285 6.06 -32.24 -19.80
CA ASN A 285 6.58 -30.90 -19.67
C ASN A 285 5.80 -30.14 -18.60
N LEU A 286 6.47 -29.78 -17.50
CA LEU A 286 5.89 -29.01 -16.39
C LEU A 286 6.38 -27.57 -16.47
N THR A 287 5.46 -26.62 -16.50
CA THR A 287 5.78 -25.19 -16.66
C THR A 287 4.89 -24.34 -15.76
N LEU A 288 5.50 -23.43 -15.01
CA LEU A 288 4.78 -22.40 -14.28
C LEU A 288 4.34 -21.29 -15.24
N THR A 289 3.08 -20.89 -15.17
CA THR A 289 2.43 -20.02 -16.19
C THR A 289 2.16 -18.60 -15.73
N ASN A 290 2.04 -18.38 -14.42
CA ASN A 290 1.83 -17.06 -13.81
C ASN A 290 3.15 -16.30 -13.68
N THR A 291 3.71 -15.91 -14.82
CA THR A 291 5.00 -15.19 -14.93
C THR A 291 5.06 -13.89 -14.12
N GLU A 292 3.91 -13.32 -13.75
CA GLU A 292 3.78 -12.15 -12.91
C GLU A 292 4.35 -12.34 -11.50
N LEU A 293 4.52 -13.56 -11.00
CA LEU A 293 5.19 -13.81 -9.71
C LEU A 293 6.72 -13.65 -9.79
N GLN A 294 7.30 -13.61 -10.99
CA GLN A 294 8.75 -13.53 -11.14
C GLN A 294 9.31 -12.19 -10.62
N TYR A 295 10.24 -12.25 -9.68
CA TYR A 295 10.89 -11.12 -9.00
C TYR A 295 9.92 -10.20 -8.25
N THR A 296 8.82 -10.75 -7.75
CA THR A 296 7.88 -10.00 -6.91
C THR A 296 8.26 -9.99 -5.43
N GLN A 297 7.62 -9.09 -4.71
CA GLN A 297 7.78 -8.89 -3.27
C GLN A 297 6.52 -9.35 -2.56
N HIS A 298 6.68 -10.20 -1.55
CA HIS A 298 5.59 -10.75 -0.75
C HIS A 298 5.84 -10.62 0.74
N TYR A 299 4.79 -10.72 1.55
CA TYR A 299 4.86 -10.66 3.01
C TYR A 299 4.62 -12.05 3.60
N HIS A 300 5.14 -12.31 4.81
CA HIS A 300 4.75 -13.51 5.55
C HIS A 300 3.22 -13.56 5.76
N ASP A 301 2.66 -14.76 5.70
CA ASP A 301 1.21 -15.04 5.77
C ASP A 301 0.39 -14.54 4.56
N GLU A 302 1.04 -13.97 3.54
CA GLU A 302 0.39 -13.73 2.25
C GLU A 302 0.11 -15.06 1.55
N VAL A 303 -1.08 -15.18 0.96
CA VAL A 303 -1.44 -16.34 0.13
C VAL A 303 -1.16 -16.01 -1.34
N ILE A 304 -0.21 -16.71 -1.94
CA ILE A 304 0.12 -16.60 -3.36
C ILE A 304 -0.41 -17.81 -4.12
N ALA A 305 -1.05 -17.56 -5.26
CA ALA A 305 -1.53 -18.63 -6.14
C ALA A 305 -0.43 -19.01 -7.13
N ILE A 306 0.15 -20.20 -7.00
CA ILE A 306 1.18 -20.75 -7.88
C ILE A 306 0.48 -21.55 -8.97
N GLN A 307 0.58 -21.08 -10.21
CA GLN A 307 -0.14 -21.66 -11.34
C GLN A 307 0.81 -22.23 -12.37
N GLY A 308 0.43 -23.35 -12.97
CA GLY A 308 1.20 -23.92 -14.04
C GLY A 308 0.40 -24.89 -14.89
N ARG A 309 1.11 -25.53 -15.81
CA ARG A 309 0.58 -26.50 -16.75
C ARG A 309 1.50 -27.70 -16.88
N ALA A 310 0.93 -28.89 -16.79
CA ALA A 310 1.52 -30.13 -17.24
C ALA A 310 1.01 -30.44 -18.66
N SER A 311 1.92 -30.59 -19.61
CA SER A 311 1.60 -30.90 -21.01
C SER A 311 2.52 -31.98 -21.57
N GLU A 312 2.18 -32.55 -22.73
CA GLU A 312 3.10 -33.41 -23.46
C GLU A 312 4.36 -32.66 -23.92
N TYR A 313 5.52 -33.30 -23.77
CA TYR A 313 6.82 -32.79 -24.15
C TYR A 313 6.89 -32.62 -25.67
N LEU A 314 7.29 -31.43 -26.14
CA LEU A 314 7.27 -31.02 -27.56
C LEU A 314 5.87 -30.80 -28.18
N ASN A 315 4.78 -31.04 -27.46
CA ASN A 315 3.42 -30.71 -27.90
C ASN A 315 2.58 -30.08 -26.77
N TYR A 316 2.91 -28.82 -26.47
CA TYR A 316 2.32 -28.03 -25.38
C TYR A 316 0.80 -27.81 -25.47
N ASN A 317 0.13 -28.20 -26.57
CA ASN A 317 -1.32 -28.07 -26.71
C ASN A 317 -2.08 -29.21 -26.01
N ILE A 318 -1.43 -30.34 -25.76
CA ILE A 318 -2.04 -31.50 -25.09
C ILE A 318 -1.79 -31.37 -23.59
N GLY A 319 -2.86 -31.07 -22.84
CA GLY A 319 -2.82 -30.99 -21.39
C GLY A 319 -2.95 -32.36 -20.73
N LEU A 320 -2.18 -32.58 -19.67
CA LEU A 320 -2.16 -33.86 -18.93
C LEU A 320 -2.91 -33.74 -17.62
N SER A 321 -4.01 -34.47 -17.47
CA SER A 321 -4.92 -34.40 -16.32
C SER A 321 -4.66 -35.48 -15.27
N GLY A 322 -4.96 -35.17 -14.00
CA GLY A 322 -4.95 -36.13 -12.89
C GLY A 322 -3.61 -36.26 -12.17
N TYR A 323 -2.63 -35.40 -12.49
CA TYR A 323 -1.32 -35.39 -11.83
C TYR A 323 -1.35 -34.48 -10.60
N THR A 324 -0.81 -34.99 -9.49
CA THR A 324 -0.59 -34.22 -8.27
C THR A 324 0.78 -33.56 -8.34
N VAL A 325 0.79 -32.24 -8.33
CA VAL A 325 1.95 -31.37 -8.36
C VAL A 325 2.23 -30.90 -6.93
N SER A 326 3.46 -31.03 -6.47
CA SER A 326 3.94 -30.50 -5.20
C SER A 326 4.78 -29.25 -5.40
N LEU A 327 4.74 -28.41 -4.38
CA LEU A 327 5.53 -27.20 -4.29
C LEU A 327 6.89 -27.48 -3.63
N TYR A 328 7.93 -26.84 -4.17
CA TYR A 328 9.25 -26.80 -3.55
C TYR A 328 9.69 -25.35 -3.36
N ILE A 329 10.12 -25.01 -2.14
CA ILE A 329 10.72 -23.71 -1.82
C ILE A 329 12.18 -23.92 -1.46
N ASP A 330 13.09 -23.27 -2.18
CA ASP A 330 14.55 -23.44 -2.05
C ASP A 330 15.02 -24.92 -2.07
N GLY A 331 14.27 -25.75 -2.79
CA GLY A 331 14.53 -27.19 -2.91
C GLY A 331 14.00 -28.04 -1.75
N GLN A 332 13.34 -27.46 -0.74
CA GLN A 332 12.59 -28.20 0.28
C GLN A 332 11.15 -28.45 -0.19
N LEU A 333 10.62 -29.65 0.09
CA LEU A 333 9.26 -30.03 -0.25
C LEU A 333 8.26 -29.41 0.74
N GLU A 334 7.26 -28.71 0.22
CA GLU A 334 6.14 -28.18 1.00
C GLU A 334 4.95 -29.15 1.03
N SER A 335 4.05 -28.98 2.01
CA SER A 335 2.84 -29.80 2.11
C SER A 335 1.78 -29.46 1.07
N ASP A 336 1.85 -28.27 0.47
CA ASP A 336 0.85 -27.77 -0.47
C ASP A 336 0.95 -28.47 -1.83
N THR A 337 -0.20 -28.91 -2.34
CA THR A 337 -0.29 -29.66 -3.59
C THR A 337 -1.44 -29.16 -4.45
N GLY A 338 -1.32 -29.36 -5.76
CA GLY A 338 -2.34 -29.03 -6.75
C GLY A 338 -2.56 -30.22 -7.68
N VAL A 339 -3.76 -30.32 -8.27
CA VAL A 339 -4.09 -31.41 -9.22
C VAL A 339 -4.36 -30.83 -10.60
N THR A 340 -3.77 -31.43 -11.62
CA THR A 340 -3.94 -30.97 -13.01
C THR A 340 -5.34 -31.29 -13.54
N ASN A 341 -6.02 -30.28 -14.07
CA ASN A 341 -7.34 -30.41 -14.66
C ASN A 341 -7.28 -31.00 -16.09
N SER A 342 -8.43 -31.10 -16.78
CA SER A 342 -8.53 -31.66 -18.14
C SER A 342 -7.71 -30.94 -19.22
N THR A 343 -7.26 -29.71 -18.95
CA THR A 343 -6.38 -28.92 -19.84
C THR A 343 -4.92 -28.93 -19.41
N GLY A 344 -4.60 -29.69 -18.35
CA GLY A 344 -3.28 -29.80 -17.75
C GLY A 344 -2.94 -28.67 -16.76
N MET A 345 -3.84 -27.72 -16.54
CA MET A 345 -3.60 -26.59 -15.63
C MET A 345 -3.74 -27.03 -14.17
N PHE A 346 -2.88 -26.51 -13.30
CA PHE A 346 -2.96 -26.67 -11.85
C PHE A 346 -2.80 -25.31 -11.15
N GLN A 347 -3.27 -25.24 -9.91
CA GLN A 347 -3.05 -24.13 -8.99
C GLN A 347 -2.73 -24.69 -7.60
N ILE A 348 -1.77 -24.08 -6.92
CA ILE A 348 -1.42 -24.33 -5.52
C ILE A 348 -1.52 -22.99 -4.79
N ASP A 349 -2.38 -22.88 -3.79
CA ASP A 349 -2.45 -21.69 -2.95
C ASP A 349 -1.47 -21.86 -1.79
N TYR A 350 -0.35 -21.14 -1.85
CA TYR A 350 0.73 -21.24 -0.86
C TYR A 350 0.70 -20.05 0.08
N THR A 351 0.71 -20.30 1.38
CA THR A 351 0.86 -19.27 2.40
C THR A 351 2.34 -19.09 2.70
N ILE A 352 2.89 -17.89 2.49
CA ILE A 352 4.32 -17.62 2.72
C ILE A 352 4.68 -17.89 4.20
N SER A 353 5.48 -18.94 4.44
CA SER A 353 5.91 -19.36 5.79
C SER A 353 6.85 -18.36 6.47
N PHE A 354 6.72 -18.22 7.80
CA PHE A 354 7.64 -17.45 8.66
C PHE A 354 9.04 -18.05 8.79
N ASP A 355 9.26 -19.29 8.33
CA ASP A 355 10.59 -19.91 8.30
C ASP A 355 11.46 -19.37 7.15
N LEU A 356 10.86 -18.68 6.19
CA LEU A 356 11.56 -18.03 5.09
C LEU A 356 12.24 -16.73 5.55
N ASN A 357 13.40 -16.42 4.96
CA ASN A 357 14.23 -15.31 5.40
C ASN A 357 13.92 -14.05 4.60
N ILE A 358 13.39 -13.01 5.28
CA ILE A 358 13.04 -11.72 4.67
C ILE A 358 14.19 -10.99 3.95
N ASN A 359 15.45 -11.36 4.22
CA ASN A 359 16.62 -10.72 3.62
C ASN A 359 17.19 -11.51 2.43
N GLN A 360 16.50 -12.54 1.96
CA GLN A 360 16.93 -13.40 0.87
C GLN A 360 15.84 -13.52 -0.19
N THR A 361 16.27 -13.91 -1.39
CA THR A 361 15.36 -14.31 -2.45
C THR A 361 15.10 -15.80 -2.34
N HIS A 362 13.85 -16.22 -2.53
CA HIS A 362 13.43 -17.61 -2.45
C HIS A 362 13.04 -18.14 -3.83
N THR A 363 13.44 -19.37 -4.14
CA THR A 363 13.14 -20.04 -5.40
C THR A 363 11.93 -20.96 -5.24
N ILE A 364 10.89 -20.69 -6.01
CA ILE A 364 9.67 -21.49 -6.12
C ILE A 364 9.81 -22.45 -7.31
N ALA A 365 9.77 -23.74 -7.05
CA ALA A 365 9.73 -24.78 -8.06
C ALA A 365 8.57 -25.74 -7.82
N VAL A 366 8.26 -26.55 -8.82
CA VAL A 366 7.20 -27.56 -8.75
C VAL A 366 7.67 -28.88 -9.34
N ASP A 367 7.15 -29.98 -8.83
CA ASP A 367 7.38 -31.32 -9.37
C ASP A 367 6.13 -32.20 -9.24
N ILE A 368 6.06 -33.30 -9.99
CA ILE A 368 4.96 -34.26 -9.93
C ILE A 368 5.31 -35.40 -8.98
N ILE A 369 4.57 -35.52 -7.88
CA ILE A 369 4.78 -36.58 -6.88
C ILE A 369 3.89 -37.81 -7.13
N GLN A 370 2.77 -37.64 -7.82
CA GLN A 370 1.81 -38.70 -8.10
C GLN A 370 1.09 -38.43 -9.41
N GLY A 371 0.89 -39.47 -10.22
CA GLY A 371 0.13 -39.40 -11.47
C GLY A 371 -0.89 -40.52 -11.59
N PRO A 372 -1.81 -40.44 -12.57
CA PRO A 372 -2.72 -41.54 -12.90
C PRO A 372 -1.97 -42.70 -13.60
N TYR A 373 -0.75 -42.44 -14.08
CA TYR A 373 0.17 -43.42 -14.63
C TYR A 373 1.30 -43.67 -13.62
N ASN A 374 1.95 -44.83 -13.73
CA ASN A 374 3.08 -45.17 -12.87
C ASN A 374 4.21 -44.15 -13.05
N SER A 375 4.37 -43.24 -12.09
CA SER A 375 5.25 -42.07 -12.20
C SER A 375 6.71 -42.44 -12.43
N SER A 376 7.14 -43.64 -12.01
CA SER A 376 8.48 -44.16 -12.28
C SER A 376 8.79 -44.41 -13.76
N ARG A 377 7.77 -44.42 -14.63
CA ARG A 377 7.89 -44.60 -16.08
C ARG A 377 7.68 -43.31 -16.87
N ASN A 378 7.44 -42.19 -16.18
CA ASN A 378 7.26 -40.89 -16.82
C ASN A 378 8.57 -40.10 -16.74
N ASP A 379 9.02 -39.54 -17.85
CA ASP A 379 10.08 -38.54 -17.87
C ASP A 379 9.47 -37.15 -17.62
N ILE A 380 9.85 -36.47 -16.54
CA ILE A 380 9.40 -35.12 -16.21
C ILE A 380 10.50 -34.12 -16.56
N VAL A 381 10.14 -33.09 -17.34
CA VAL A 381 11.00 -31.96 -17.67
C VAL A 381 10.39 -30.70 -17.07
N VAL A 382 11.04 -30.15 -16.03
CA VAL A 382 10.66 -28.87 -15.41
C VAL A 382 11.33 -27.73 -16.18
N GLN A 383 10.53 -26.79 -16.68
CA GLN A 383 11.02 -25.72 -17.57
C GLN A 383 11.50 -24.46 -16.83
N ASN A 384 10.88 -24.12 -15.72
CA ASN A 384 11.13 -22.87 -15.02
C ASN A 384 10.85 -22.99 -13.51
N SER A 385 11.39 -22.02 -12.79
CA SER A 385 11.10 -21.70 -11.39
C SER A 385 10.78 -20.22 -11.31
N PHE A 386 10.10 -19.81 -10.23
CA PHE A 386 10.02 -18.39 -9.88
C PHE A 386 11.03 -18.02 -8.81
N ILE A 387 11.46 -16.75 -8.84
CA ILE A 387 12.22 -16.15 -7.76
C ILE A 387 11.34 -15.08 -7.14
N ILE A 388 11.01 -15.23 -5.86
CA ILE A 388 10.33 -14.19 -5.08
C ILE A 388 11.30 -13.59 -4.07
N SER A 389 10.98 -12.40 -3.58
CA SER A 389 11.64 -11.78 -2.44
C SER A 389 10.60 -11.49 -1.38
N LEU A 390 11.03 -11.48 -0.12
CA LEU A 390 10.15 -11.15 0.98
C LEU A 390 10.43 -9.73 1.47
N VAL A 391 9.37 -9.02 1.79
CA VAL A 391 9.40 -7.70 2.42
C VAL A 391 8.64 -7.79 3.73
N PRO A 392 9.14 -7.25 4.84
CA PRO A 392 8.39 -7.22 6.08
C PRO A 392 7.31 -6.14 6.00
N TYR A 393 6.05 -6.51 6.22
CA TYR A 393 5.01 -5.56 6.60
C TYR A 393 5.20 -5.31 8.08
N ILE A 394 5.37 -4.06 8.51
CA ILE A 394 5.89 -3.78 9.85
C ILE A 394 4.91 -3.02 10.74
N ARG A 395 5.01 -3.30 12.03
CA ARG A 395 4.34 -2.57 13.10
C ARG A 395 5.34 -1.87 13.99
N ILE A 396 4.92 -0.74 14.54
CA ILE A 396 5.69 0.05 15.50
C ILE A 396 4.87 0.14 16.79
N ASN A 397 5.47 -0.32 17.89
CA ASN A 397 4.84 -0.28 19.21
C ASN A 397 5.77 0.39 20.22
N LEU A 398 5.27 1.40 20.92
CA LEU A 398 5.94 2.03 22.06
C LEU A 398 5.81 1.13 23.30
N THR A 399 6.93 0.86 23.96
CA THR A 399 7.03 -0.15 25.02
C THR A 399 7.19 0.45 26.43
N ASN A 400 7.77 1.65 26.56
CA ASN A 400 7.95 2.31 27.86
C ASN A 400 6.66 3.00 28.33
N THR A 401 5.72 2.20 28.84
CA THR A 401 4.39 2.65 29.29
C THR A 401 4.42 3.68 30.42
N ASN A 402 5.53 3.82 31.17
CA ASN A 402 5.67 4.82 32.22
C ASN A 402 5.55 6.26 31.71
N ILE A 403 5.79 6.49 30.41
CA ILE A 403 5.63 7.81 29.79
C ILE A 403 4.15 8.13 29.53
N ASN A 404 3.31 7.13 29.33
CA ASN A 404 1.91 7.35 28.98
C ASN A 404 1.14 7.94 30.16
N ASN A 405 0.52 9.09 29.94
CA ASN A 405 -0.12 9.97 30.93
C ASN A 405 0.83 10.44 32.05
N SER A 406 2.14 10.51 31.78
CA SER A 406 3.12 11.04 32.72
C SER A 406 3.11 12.58 32.76
N TYR A 407 3.54 13.14 33.89
CA TYR A 407 3.72 14.58 34.09
C TYR A 407 5.20 14.90 34.24
N ASN A 408 5.75 15.66 33.29
CA ASN A 408 7.19 15.91 33.19
C ASN A 408 7.47 17.42 33.20
N TYR A 409 8.63 17.80 33.70
CA TYR A 409 9.08 19.19 33.68
C TYR A 409 9.58 19.58 32.29
N GLN A 410 9.49 20.87 31.99
CA GLN A 410 10.23 21.44 30.87
C GLN A 410 11.74 21.21 31.09
N ASN A 411 12.47 21.01 29.99
CA ASN A 411 13.89 20.65 29.95
C ASN A 411 14.23 19.27 30.53
N GLU A 412 13.24 18.50 31.02
CA GLU A 412 13.43 17.10 31.38
C GLU A 412 13.64 16.25 30.11
N VAL A 413 14.44 15.18 30.24
CA VAL A 413 14.66 14.21 29.18
C VAL A 413 13.79 12.99 29.44
N ILE A 414 12.90 12.67 28.50
CA ILE A 414 12.09 11.45 28.53
C ILE A 414 12.65 10.44 27.52
N SER A 415 12.71 9.18 27.93
CA SER A 415 13.28 8.09 27.11
C SER A 415 12.18 7.28 26.42
N ILE A 416 11.93 7.59 25.15
CA ILE A 416 10.87 6.99 24.34
C ILE A 416 11.41 5.70 23.74
N GLN A 417 10.89 4.58 24.23
CA GLN A 417 11.32 3.25 23.80
C GLN A 417 10.21 2.56 23.05
N GLY A 418 10.57 1.76 22.06
CA GLY A 418 9.64 0.95 21.31
C GLY A 418 10.31 -0.17 20.54
N LYS A 419 9.51 -0.88 19.77
CA LYS A 419 9.93 -1.99 18.93
C LYS A 419 9.29 -1.87 17.55
N VAL A 420 10.09 -2.07 16.51
CA VAL A 420 9.64 -2.33 15.14
C VAL A 420 9.70 -3.83 14.92
N TYR A 421 8.59 -4.42 14.49
CA TYR A 421 8.45 -5.87 14.35
C TYR A 421 7.54 -6.23 13.18
N GLU A 422 7.56 -7.47 12.72
CA GLU A 422 6.71 -7.94 11.62
C GLU A 422 5.22 -7.95 12.02
N TYR A 423 4.34 -7.54 11.10
CA TYR A 423 2.94 -7.20 11.37
C TYR A 423 2.13 -8.26 12.11
N LEU A 424 2.46 -9.55 11.94
CA LEU A 424 1.78 -10.67 12.60
C LEU A 424 2.63 -11.38 13.65
N ASN A 425 3.88 -10.98 13.86
CA ASN A 425 4.78 -11.66 14.79
C ASN A 425 5.61 -10.67 15.62
N TYR A 426 5.13 -10.38 16.83
CA TYR A 426 5.80 -9.51 17.80
C TYR A 426 7.20 -9.99 18.20
N ALA A 427 7.50 -11.29 18.10
CA ALA A 427 8.83 -11.80 18.45
C ALA A 427 9.89 -11.37 17.43
N ASN A 428 9.53 -11.34 16.14
CA ASN A 428 10.42 -11.02 15.02
C ASN A 428 10.60 -9.51 14.88
N GLY A 429 11.62 -8.98 15.56
CA GLY A 429 12.00 -7.58 15.44
C GLY A 429 12.74 -7.28 14.14
N VAL A 430 12.44 -6.13 13.54
CA VAL A 430 13.06 -5.70 12.27
C VAL A 430 14.21 -4.74 12.57
N SER A 431 15.44 -5.21 12.34
CA SER A 431 16.67 -4.47 12.64
C SER A 431 17.03 -3.43 11.57
N GLY A 432 17.85 -2.44 11.96
CA GLY A 432 18.43 -1.46 11.04
C GLY A 432 17.46 -0.39 10.52
N GLN A 433 16.25 -0.30 11.08
CA GLN A 433 15.24 0.67 10.66
C GLN A 433 15.44 2.01 11.35
N ASN A 434 15.46 3.09 10.58
CA ASN A 434 15.57 4.44 11.12
C ASN A 434 14.18 5.00 11.44
N VAL A 435 13.92 5.19 12.72
CA VAL A 435 12.67 5.72 13.26
C VAL A 435 12.87 7.15 13.74
N SER A 436 11.84 7.99 13.64
CA SER A 436 11.87 9.37 14.12
C SER A 436 10.64 9.72 14.95
N LEU A 437 10.85 10.63 15.87
CA LEU A 437 9.83 11.11 16.79
C LEU A 437 8.89 12.11 16.13
N TYR A 438 7.61 11.98 16.43
CA TYR A 438 6.56 12.94 16.13
C TYR A 438 5.93 13.40 17.45
N ILE A 439 5.78 14.72 17.60
CA ILE A 439 5.01 15.33 18.70
C ILE A 439 3.84 16.08 18.10
N ASP A 440 2.60 15.73 18.49
CA ASP A 440 1.36 16.28 17.93
C ASP A 440 1.34 16.26 16.38
N GLY A 441 1.80 15.15 15.79
CA GLY A 441 1.90 14.98 14.34
C GLY A 441 3.02 15.77 13.65
N GLN A 442 3.84 16.54 14.40
CA GLN A 442 4.98 17.26 13.86
C GLN A 442 6.27 16.46 14.00
N LEU A 443 6.93 16.18 12.87
CA LEU A 443 8.22 15.48 12.83
C LEU A 443 9.29 16.28 13.59
N LYS A 444 10.00 15.59 14.49
CA LYS A 444 11.17 16.09 15.20
C LYS A 444 12.42 15.42 14.63
N SER A 445 12.85 15.86 13.46
CA SER A 445 13.93 15.22 12.68
C SER A 445 15.28 15.07 13.40
N ALA A 446 15.56 15.91 14.40
CA ALA A 446 16.76 15.79 15.24
C ALA A 446 16.70 14.63 16.25
N TYR A 447 15.51 14.03 16.44
CA TYR A 447 15.25 12.96 17.40
C TYR A 447 14.87 11.69 16.61
N ALA A 448 15.89 10.89 16.32
CA ALA A 448 15.79 9.65 15.58
C ALA A 448 16.67 8.56 16.20
N ALA A 449 16.35 7.30 15.90
CA ALA A 449 17.12 6.14 16.34
C ALA A 449 17.07 5.05 15.27
N THR A 450 18.07 4.17 15.30
CA THR A 450 18.09 2.96 14.47
C THR A 450 17.75 1.75 15.34
N THR A 451 16.88 0.88 14.84
CA THR A 451 16.51 -0.34 15.58
C THR A 451 17.69 -1.32 15.70
N ASP A 452 17.79 -1.96 16.87
CA ASP A 452 18.79 -3.00 17.16
C ASP A 452 18.46 -4.34 16.47
N SER A 453 19.27 -5.37 16.72
CA SER A 453 19.07 -6.72 16.15
C SER A 453 17.74 -7.38 16.51
N ASN A 454 17.09 -6.90 17.57
CA ASN A 454 15.77 -7.37 18.04
C ASN A 454 14.66 -6.38 17.67
N GLY A 455 14.92 -5.40 16.81
CA GLY A 455 13.95 -4.38 16.41
C GLY A 455 13.65 -3.30 17.45
N ASN A 456 14.33 -3.28 18.60
CA ASN A 456 14.08 -2.28 19.63
C ASN A 456 14.76 -0.95 19.30
N PHE A 457 14.16 0.16 19.73
CA PHE A 457 14.75 1.49 19.62
C PHE A 457 14.53 2.30 20.91
N GLN A 458 15.39 3.31 21.10
CA GLN A 458 15.26 4.31 22.15
C GLN A 458 15.57 5.70 21.57
N ILE A 459 14.69 6.66 21.82
CA ILE A 459 14.85 8.07 21.47
C ILE A 459 14.76 8.88 22.77
N ASP A 460 15.85 9.55 23.14
CA ASP A 460 15.85 10.44 24.30
C ASP A 460 15.43 11.85 23.86
N TYR A 461 14.26 12.29 24.32
CA TYR A 461 13.65 13.55 23.94
C TYR A 461 13.71 14.57 25.08
N THR A 462 14.33 15.72 24.83
CA THR A 462 14.35 16.85 25.77
C THR A 462 13.10 17.70 25.55
N ILE A 463 12.26 17.81 26.59
CA ILE A 463 11.02 18.59 26.53
C ILE A 463 11.37 20.08 26.39
N PRO A 464 10.93 20.77 25.32
CA PRO A 464 11.25 22.18 25.11
C PRO A 464 10.62 23.09 26.17
N SER A 465 11.32 24.18 26.51
CA SER A 465 10.80 25.23 27.40
C SER A 465 9.60 26.01 26.85
N THR A 466 9.31 25.87 25.55
CA THR A 466 8.16 26.48 24.86
C THR A 466 6.86 25.71 25.04
N PHE A 467 6.89 24.50 25.60
CA PHE A 467 5.68 23.70 25.80
C PHE A 467 4.80 24.31 26.89
N VAL A 468 3.49 24.34 26.64
CA VAL A 468 2.50 25.03 27.46
C VAL A 468 2.07 24.13 28.62
N ILE A 469 2.07 24.70 29.82
CA ILE A 469 1.57 24.05 31.03
C ILE A 469 0.06 23.81 30.87
N TYR A 470 -0.47 22.71 31.44
CA TYR A 470 -1.86 22.24 31.26
C TYR A 470 -2.20 21.63 29.90
N GLN A 471 -1.31 21.71 28.91
CA GLN A 471 -1.49 21.03 27.63
C GLN A 471 -0.98 19.59 27.70
N ALA A 472 -1.70 18.69 27.03
CA ALA A 472 -1.29 17.32 26.76
C ALA A 472 -0.65 17.24 25.37
N TYR A 473 0.42 16.45 25.25
CA TYR A 473 1.19 16.28 24.02
C TYR A 473 1.20 14.80 23.62
N LYS A 474 0.90 14.53 22.35
CA LYS A 474 0.89 13.19 21.77
C LYS A 474 2.27 12.83 21.25
N ILE A 475 2.80 11.67 21.66
CA ILE A 475 4.04 11.07 21.21
C ILE A 475 3.73 9.94 20.24
N GLU A 476 4.31 10.00 19.05
CA GLU A 476 4.29 8.94 18.05
C GLU A 476 5.70 8.74 17.50
N VAL A 477 6.02 7.53 17.04
CA VAL A 477 7.31 7.24 16.41
C VAL A 477 7.05 6.54 15.09
N ASN A 478 7.58 7.07 13.99
CA ASN A 478 7.35 6.51 12.67
C ASN A 478 8.66 6.39 11.87
N ILE A 479 8.66 5.56 10.83
CA ILE A 479 9.81 5.38 9.93
C ILE A 479 9.83 6.50 8.90
N THR A 480 10.95 7.21 8.83
CA THR A 480 11.09 8.41 7.99
C THR A 480 12.04 8.22 6.82
N THR A 481 12.80 7.12 6.80
CA THR A 481 13.73 6.79 5.71
C THR A 481 13.72 5.29 5.44
N GLY A 482 13.93 4.89 4.18
CA GLY A 482 14.01 3.48 3.78
C GLY A 482 12.79 3.03 2.97
N ILE A 483 12.68 1.72 2.76
CA ILE A 483 11.63 1.12 1.92
C ILE A 483 10.26 1.06 2.61
N PHE A 484 10.19 1.24 3.94
CA PHE A 484 8.95 1.08 4.71
C PHE A 484 8.25 2.38 5.15
N ILE A 485 8.62 3.55 4.59
CA ILE A 485 8.08 4.87 4.99
C ILE A 485 6.55 4.92 4.89
N ASN A 486 5.96 4.18 3.95
CA ASN A 486 4.51 4.13 3.72
C ASN A 486 3.86 2.78 4.07
N GLU A 487 4.64 1.84 4.63
CA GLU A 487 4.22 0.45 4.86
C GLU A 487 4.37 0.03 6.34
N SER A 488 4.23 1.01 7.24
CA SER A 488 4.27 0.78 8.69
C SER A 488 2.93 1.11 9.34
N VAL A 489 2.53 0.30 10.32
CA VAL A 489 1.34 0.52 11.14
C VAL A 489 1.77 0.88 12.55
N LEU A 490 1.28 2.01 13.04
CA LEU A 490 1.51 2.46 14.42
C LEU A 490 0.47 1.79 15.34
N ASP A 491 0.90 0.92 16.25
CA ASP A 491 -0.03 0.21 17.14
C ASP A 491 -0.57 1.11 18.26
N ASN A 492 0.26 2.02 18.76
CA ASN A 492 -0.08 2.88 19.89
C ASN A 492 0.64 4.23 19.82
N TYR A 493 0.15 5.14 20.64
CA TYR A 493 0.75 6.44 20.92
C TYR A 493 0.73 6.66 22.43
N PHE A 494 1.62 7.52 22.92
CA PHE A 494 1.59 7.95 24.32
C PHE A 494 1.16 9.41 24.41
N ILE A 495 0.59 9.77 25.56
CA ILE A 495 0.34 11.16 25.93
C ILE A 495 1.26 11.50 27.09
N PHE A 496 1.81 12.71 27.11
CA PHE A 496 2.44 13.25 28.31
C PHE A 496 1.98 14.68 28.55
N HIS A 497 2.14 15.13 29.80
CA HIS A 497 1.70 16.43 30.27
C HIS A 497 2.90 17.21 30.82
N ILE A 498 2.76 18.53 30.81
CA ILE A 498 3.76 19.44 31.36
C ILE A 498 3.37 19.84 32.78
N LYS A 499 4.27 19.60 33.73
CA LYS A 499 4.18 20.12 35.10
C LYS A 499 5.25 21.17 35.39
N GLN A 500 5.00 22.00 36.39
CA GLN A 500 5.92 23.04 36.81
C GLN A 500 5.84 23.31 38.31
N ASN A 501 6.93 23.79 38.90
CA ASN A 501 6.93 24.30 40.28
C ASN A 501 6.48 25.76 40.32
N SER A 502 5.97 26.18 41.48
CA SER A 502 5.60 27.57 41.72
C SER A 502 6.49 28.19 42.80
N THR A 503 6.66 29.50 42.71
CA THR A 503 7.26 30.34 43.73
C THR A 503 6.29 31.45 44.11
N LEU A 504 6.03 31.57 45.41
CA LEU A 504 5.26 32.67 46.00
C LEU A 504 6.24 33.72 46.54
N GLU A 505 6.23 34.90 45.96
CA GLU A 505 7.15 36.00 46.27
C GLU A 505 6.40 37.20 46.82
N ILE A 506 7.03 37.92 47.74
CA ILE A 506 6.51 39.14 48.36
C ILE A 506 7.39 40.31 47.94
N ASP A 507 6.81 41.26 47.22
CA ASP A 507 7.47 42.47 46.77
C ASP A 507 7.43 43.55 47.86
N TYR A 508 6.34 43.61 48.62
CA TYR A 508 6.13 44.59 49.67
C TYR A 508 5.18 44.09 50.76
N PHE A 509 5.42 44.51 51.99
CA PHE A 509 4.47 44.37 53.09
C PHE A 509 4.59 45.54 54.08
N ASP A 510 3.52 45.79 54.82
CA ASP A 510 3.49 46.80 55.88
C ASP A 510 4.50 46.48 56.99
N PHE A 511 5.45 47.39 57.24
CA PHE A 511 6.43 47.25 58.33
C PHE A 511 6.12 48.10 59.57
N LEU A 512 5.07 48.93 59.50
CA LEU A 512 4.66 49.79 60.60
C LEU A 512 4.03 48.96 61.72
N PRO A 513 4.22 49.36 63.00
CA PRO A 513 3.45 48.76 64.10
C PRO A 513 1.94 48.90 63.85
N LYS A 514 1.20 47.83 64.14
CA LYS A 514 -0.26 47.75 63.93
C LYS A 514 -1.00 47.49 65.24
N ILE A 515 -2.31 47.67 65.21
CA ILE A 515 -3.19 47.20 66.30
C ILE A 515 -4.04 46.02 65.83
N PRO A 516 -4.53 45.16 66.74
CA PRO A 516 -5.49 44.12 66.38
C PRO A 516 -6.70 44.68 65.62
N GLY A 517 -7.10 44.01 64.55
CA GLY A 517 -8.23 44.43 63.70
C GLY A 517 -7.89 45.38 62.56
N GLU A 518 -6.69 45.97 62.52
CA GLU A 518 -6.22 46.78 61.37
C GLU A 518 -5.94 45.93 60.13
N THR A 519 -5.85 46.62 59.00
CA THR A 519 -5.41 46.05 57.72
C THR A 519 -3.88 46.04 57.63
N PHE A 520 -3.37 44.94 57.07
CA PHE A 520 -1.98 44.69 56.74
C PHE A 520 -1.87 44.52 55.23
N ASN A 521 -1.28 45.51 54.56
CA ASN A 521 -1.09 45.47 53.12
C ASN A 521 0.06 44.51 52.77
N VAL A 522 -0.19 43.64 51.80
CA VAL A 522 0.81 42.76 51.21
C VAL A 522 0.70 42.79 49.69
N VAL A 523 1.84 42.91 49.03
CA VAL A 523 1.95 42.90 47.58
C VAL A 523 2.98 41.86 47.19
N GLY A 524 2.65 41.07 46.17
CA GLY A 524 3.53 40.02 45.70
C GLY A 524 3.03 39.39 44.42
N ILE A 525 3.68 38.30 44.03
CA ILE A 525 3.36 37.54 42.83
C ILE A 525 3.52 36.05 43.09
N LEU A 526 2.59 35.26 42.54
CA LEU A 526 2.76 33.83 42.38
C LEU A 526 3.20 33.55 40.94
N ARG A 527 4.34 32.89 40.75
CA ARG A 527 4.90 32.63 39.41
C ARG A 527 5.48 31.22 39.28
N PHE A 528 5.71 30.80 38.04
CA PHE A 528 6.43 29.56 37.73
C PHE A 528 7.95 29.71 37.91
N ASP A 529 8.63 28.64 38.35
CA ASP A 529 10.06 28.67 38.71
C ASP A 529 11.04 28.80 37.51
N ASN A 530 10.68 28.29 36.34
CA ASN A 530 11.63 28.04 35.23
C ASN A 530 11.78 29.22 34.25
N LEU A 531 11.04 30.30 34.43
CA LEU A 531 11.07 31.47 33.56
C LEU A 531 11.25 32.71 34.43
N LEU A 532 11.63 33.82 33.82
CA LEU A 532 11.48 35.17 34.37
C LEU A 532 9.96 35.46 34.59
N GLY A 533 9.31 34.68 35.47
CA GLY A 533 8.12 33.90 35.10
C GLY A 533 6.83 34.66 34.88
N ALA A 534 6.02 34.16 33.94
CA ALA A 534 4.60 34.53 33.85
C ALA A 534 3.92 34.13 35.16
N GLY A 535 3.10 35.04 35.71
CA GLY A 535 2.43 34.73 36.96
C GLY A 535 1.26 33.78 36.78
N ILE A 536 0.98 33.04 37.85
CA ILE A 536 -0.09 32.06 37.93
C ILE A 536 -1.36 32.81 38.34
N SER A 537 -2.22 33.08 37.36
CA SER A 537 -3.41 33.91 37.52
C SER A 537 -4.64 33.14 37.99
N ASN A 538 -5.58 33.83 38.63
CA ASN A 538 -6.87 33.30 39.09
C ASN A 538 -6.78 32.09 40.03
N VAL A 539 -5.71 31.98 40.83
CA VAL A 539 -5.55 30.89 41.79
C VAL A 539 -5.64 31.38 43.22
N GLN A 540 -6.10 30.50 44.11
CA GLN A 540 -6.33 30.82 45.51
C GLN A 540 -5.02 30.75 46.32
N ILE A 541 -4.69 31.82 47.03
CA ILE A 541 -3.67 31.85 48.08
C ILE A 541 -4.39 31.77 49.43
N ASN A 542 -3.94 30.84 50.27
CA ASN A 542 -4.38 30.71 51.65
C ASN A 542 -3.43 31.50 52.55
N TYR A 543 -3.95 32.09 53.61
CA TYR A 543 -3.13 32.75 54.62
C TYR A 543 -3.63 32.50 56.04
N ILE A 544 -2.67 32.48 56.98
CA ILE A 544 -2.89 32.15 58.39
C ILE A 544 -2.05 33.11 59.22
N TRP A 545 -2.70 33.82 60.13
CA TRP A 545 -2.02 34.55 61.18
C TRP A 545 -1.63 33.60 62.30
N TYR A 546 -0.44 33.77 62.87
CA TYR A 546 0.01 32.94 63.99
C TYR A 546 0.95 33.68 64.94
N ASN A 547 1.02 33.22 66.18
CA ASN A 547 2.06 33.56 67.14
C ASN A 547 2.76 32.27 67.61
N ALA A 548 3.63 32.34 68.63
CA ALA A 548 4.36 31.17 69.13
C ALA A 548 3.46 30.06 69.72
N THR A 549 2.21 30.37 70.07
CA THR A 549 1.32 29.48 70.84
C THR A 549 -0.03 29.20 70.17
N PHE A 550 -0.39 29.96 69.13
CA PHE A 550 -1.73 29.95 68.56
C PHE A 550 -1.72 30.30 67.07
N GLN A 551 -2.64 29.67 66.32
CA GLN A 551 -2.93 29.96 64.92
C GLN A 551 -4.38 30.38 64.79
N TRP A 552 -4.63 31.53 64.17
CA TRP A 552 -5.98 32.00 63.88
C TRP A 552 -6.56 31.31 62.63
N SER A 553 -7.84 31.56 62.35
CA SER A 553 -8.55 30.93 61.22
C SER A 553 -7.85 31.19 59.88
N VAL A 554 -7.82 30.15 59.04
CA VAL A 554 -7.36 30.24 57.65
C VAL A 554 -8.32 31.11 56.84
N ASN A 555 -7.77 32.01 56.05
CA ASN A 555 -8.49 32.84 55.09
C ASN A 555 -7.82 32.71 53.71
N SER A 556 -8.43 33.28 52.68
CA SER A 556 -7.88 33.23 51.33
C SER A 556 -8.22 34.45 50.48
N PHE A 557 -7.46 34.62 49.40
CA PHE A 557 -7.70 35.57 48.32
C PHE A 557 -7.24 34.95 47.00
N PHE A 558 -7.54 35.60 45.87
CA PHE A 558 -7.14 35.12 44.53
C PHE A 558 -6.06 36.01 43.94
N THR A 559 -5.11 35.41 43.21
CA THR A 559 -4.19 36.17 42.37
C THR A 559 -4.94 36.84 41.22
N ARG A 560 -4.41 37.95 40.71
CA ARG A 560 -4.99 38.71 39.59
C ARG A 560 -5.09 37.84 38.34
N ALA A 561 -6.17 38.04 37.59
CA ALA A 561 -6.47 37.30 36.35
C ALA A 561 -5.44 37.48 35.24
N THR A 562 -4.68 38.57 35.27
CA THR A 562 -3.81 38.99 34.16
C THR A 562 -2.40 38.46 34.26
N ASP A 563 -1.82 38.43 35.47
CA ASP A 563 -0.38 38.33 35.64
C ASP A 563 0.04 37.60 36.93
N GLY A 564 -0.89 36.99 37.67
CA GLY A 564 -0.60 36.26 38.91
C GLY A 564 -0.11 37.12 40.09
N SER A 565 -0.07 38.44 39.94
CA SER A 565 0.24 39.36 41.03
C SER A 565 -0.93 39.50 42.00
N PHE A 566 -0.68 40.03 43.19
CA PHE A 566 -1.70 40.36 44.18
C PHE A 566 -1.30 41.60 44.98
N SER A 567 -2.29 42.35 45.45
CA SER A 567 -2.13 43.49 46.35
C SER A 567 -3.34 43.53 47.26
N GLU A 568 -3.17 43.00 48.46
CA GLU A 568 -4.27 42.65 49.35
C GLU A 568 -4.13 43.33 50.71
N ASN A 569 -5.26 43.80 51.24
CA ASN A 569 -5.34 44.34 52.59
C ASN A 569 -5.86 43.25 53.54
N LEU A 570 -4.94 42.49 54.12
CA LEU A 570 -5.27 41.37 55.00
C LEU A 570 -5.66 41.89 56.37
N ARG A 571 -6.79 41.43 56.91
CA ARG A 571 -7.25 41.87 58.24
C ARG A 571 -6.52 41.10 59.33
N ILE A 572 -5.86 41.81 60.24
CA ILE A 572 -5.29 41.23 61.46
C ILE A 572 -6.44 40.78 62.36
N PRO A 573 -6.41 39.58 62.98
CA PRO A 573 -7.47 39.12 63.87
C PRO A 573 -7.74 40.13 64.99
N THR A 574 -9.01 40.45 65.23
CA THR A 574 -9.41 41.45 66.25
C THR A 574 -9.11 40.98 67.66
N ASN A 575 -9.05 39.67 67.88
CA ASN A 575 -8.66 39.02 69.13
C ASN A 575 -7.18 38.64 69.16
N ALA A 576 -6.33 39.20 68.28
CA ALA A 576 -4.91 38.94 68.31
C ALA A 576 -4.30 39.40 69.64
N TYR A 577 -3.64 38.47 70.33
CA TYR A 577 -2.94 38.72 71.59
C TYR A 577 -1.48 38.31 71.41
N SER A 578 -0.58 39.29 71.45
CA SER A 578 0.89 39.19 71.46
C SER A 578 1.44 40.53 70.98
N SER A 579 2.63 40.93 71.42
CA SER A 579 3.35 42.08 70.85
C SER A 579 3.95 41.79 69.47
N ILE A 580 4.02 40.51 69.08
CA ILE A 580 4.52 40.05 67.78
C ILE A 580 3.60 38.96 67.22
N ILE A 581 3.20 39.10 65.96
CA ILE A 581 2.52 38.08 65.18
C ILE A 581 3.29 37.82 63.87
N ASN A 582 2.96 36.71 63.22
CA ASN A 582 3.50 36.29 61.94
C ASN A 582 2.36 35.93 60.99
N LEU A 583 2.65 35.94 59.69
CA LEU A 583 1.73 35.60 58.62
C LEU A 583 2.34 34.49 57.76
N TYR A 584 1.67 33.36 57.70
CA TYR A 584 1.99 32.26 56.78
C TYR A 584 1.06 32.38 55.56
N MET A 585 1.62 32.33 54.35
CA MET A 585 0.86 32.31 53.11
C MET A 585 1.27 31.09 52.28
N SER A 586 0.30 30.44 51.64
CA SER A 586 0.55 29.28 50.81
C SER A 586 -0.37 29.19 49.60
N PHE A 587 0.21 28.79 48.48
CA PHE A 587 -0.51 28.26 47.34
C PHE A 587 -0.52 26.73 47.44
N PRO A 588 -1.69 26.08 47.54
CA PRO A 588 -1.78 24.63 47.72
C PRO A 588 -1.37 23.80 46.50
N GLY A 589 -1.14 24.42 45.34
CA GLY A 589 -0.87 23.73 44.08
C GLY A 589 -2.13 23.50 43.24
N ASP A 590 -1.93 23.23 41.96
CA ASP A 590 -2.96 22.73 41.04
C ASP A 590 -2.54 21.34 40.56
N LEU A 591 -2.79 20.34 41.41
CA LEU A 591 -2.35 18.97 41.16
C LEU A 591 -3.11 18.38 39.97
N PRO A 592 -2.42 17.74 39.00
CA PRO A 592 -1.01 17.34 39.01
C PRO A 592 -0.02 18.29 38.29
N ASN A 593 -0.47 19.45 37.80
CA ASN A 593 0.30 20.29 36.87
C ASN A 593 1.20 21.31 37.57
N ILE A 594 0.78 21.86 38.72
CA ILE A 594 1.56 22.89 39.43
C ILE A 594 1.82 22.48 40.87
N GLY A 595 3.10 22.49 41.26
CA GLY A 595 3.53 22.26 42.64
C GLY A 595 3.14 23.38 43.62
N PRO A 596 2.94 23.08 44.91
CA PRO A 596 2.62 24.06 45.94
C PRO A 596 3.80 24.98 46.26
N SER A 597 3.52 26.14 46.85
CA SER A 597 4.53 27.07 47.36
C SER A 597 4.04 27.82 48.60
N TYR A 598 4.97 28.36 49.39
CA TYR A 598 4.64 29.05 50.64
C TYR A 598 5.68 30.10 51.01
N ILE A 599 5.27 31.04 51.85
CA ILE A 599 6.14 32.07 52.41
C ILE A 599 5.69 32.46 53.83
N ASN A 600 6.65 32.89 54.65
CA ASN A 600 6.41 33.37 56.01
C ASN A 600 6.88 34.82 56.15
N ILE A 601 5.96 35.72 56.50
CA ILE A 601 6.29 37.07 56.96
C ILE A 601 6.32 37.04 58.49
N THR A 602 7.47 37.36 59.07
CA THR A 602 7.69 37.25 60.53
C THR A 602 7.92 38.61 61.17
N ASN A 603 7.81 38.67 62.51
CA ASN A 603 8.11 39.85 63.33
C ASN A 603 7.19 41.07 63.08
N ILE A 604 5.91 40.83 62.77
CA ILE A 604 4.91 41.90 62.63
C ILE A 604 4.54 42.41 64.03
N LYS A 605 4.90 43.66 64.32
CA LYS A 605 4.77 44.26 65.66
C LYS A 605 3.34 44.74 65.90
N LEU A 606 2.76 44.30 67.01
CA LEU A 606 1.48 44.78 67.50
C LEU A 606 1.61 45.62 68.77
N PHE A 607 0.70 46.57 68.92
CA PHE A 607 0.46 47.29 70.17
C PHE A 607 -1.04 47.38 70.46
N SER A 608 -1.39 47.56 71.72
CA SER A 608 -2.79 47.64 72.18
C SER A 608 -3.18 49.00 72.73
N ASN A 609 -2.19 49.84 73.10
CA ASN A 609 -2.40 51.19 73.59
C ASN A 609 -1.16 52.07 73.34
N ILE A 610 -1.34 53.39 73.41
CA ILE A 610 -0.28 54.39 73.23
C ILE A 610 -0.02 55.17 74.52
N THR A 611 1.17 55.73 74.62
CA THR A 611 1.49 56.83 75.54
C THR A 611 2.28 57.89 74.79
N VAL A 612 2.26 59.13 75.30
CA VAL A 612 3.04 60.22 74.72
C VAL A 612 4.06 60.69 75.74
N ASN A 613 5.33 60.64 75.36
CA ASN A 613 6.41 61.29 76.09
C ASN A 613 6.39 62.77 75.72
N TRP A 614 5.64 63.55 76.49
CA TRP A 614 5.34 64.94 76.19
C TRP A 614 6.56 65.85 76.34
N ASN A 615 6.77 66.72 75.35
CA ASN A 615 7.72 67.83 75.38
C ASN A 615 6.94 69.14 75.16
N ILE A 616 6.20 69.55 76.19
CA ILE A 616 5.32 70.72 76.18
C ILE A 616 5.47 71.48 77.49
N VAL A 617 5.19 72.78 77.45
CA VAL A 617 5.12 73.62 78.65
C VAL A 617 3.99 73.16 79.58
N SER A 618 4.24 73.14 80.88
CA SER A 618 3.22 72.81 81.90
C SER A 618 2.37 74.02 82.30
N LYS A 619 2.78 75.24 81.90
CA LYS A 619 2.09 76.51 82.16
C LYS A 619 2.12 77.40 80.92
N ALA A 620 1.01 78.06 80.63
CA ALA A 620 0.87 79.01 79.52
C ALA A 620 -0.04 80.19 79.94
N LYS A 621 -0.08 81.26 79.13
CA LYS A 621 -1.04 82.35 79.25
C LYS A 621 -2.01 82.38 78.08
N GLU A 622 -3.16 83.00 78.29
CA GLU A 622 -4.10 83.30 77.20
C GLU A 622 -3.38 84.07 76.07
N GLY A 623 -3.57 83.64 74.83
CA GLY A 623 -2.90 84.25 73.66
C GLY A 623 -1.45 83.84 73.46
N ASP A 624 -0.83 83.05 74.35
CA ASP A 624 0.50 82.49 74.11
C ASP A 624 0.46 81.51 72.93
N ASN A 625 1.46 81.61 72.05
CA ASN A 625 1.70 80.61 71.02
C ASN A 625 2.59 79.50 71.60
N ILE A 626 2.01 78.35 71.93
CA ILE A 626 2.72 77.21 72.51
C ILE A 626 3.07 76.17 71.45
N THR A 627 4.16 75.44 71.69
CA THR A 627 4.52 74.27 70.89
C THR A 627 4.04 73.01 71.59
N ILE A 628 3.06 72.33 71.01
CA ILE A 628 2.58 71.01 71.41
C ILE A 628 3.46 69.98 70.71
N ALA A 629 4.37 69.35 71.45
CA ALA A 629 5.26 68.32 70.92
C ALA A 629 5.38 67.13 71.87
N GLY A 630 5.77 65.99 71.32
CA GLY A 630 6.03 64.77 72.08
C GLY A 630 6.34 63.57 71.18
N ARG A 631 6.75 62.48 71.82
CA ARG A 631 6.99 61.19 71.16
C ARG A 631 5.87 60.21 71.45
N VAL A 632 5.25 59.63 70.42
CA VAL A 632 4.22 58.60 70.56
C VAL A 632 4.88 57.22 70.60
N VAL A 633 4.67 56.49 71.69
CA VAL A 633 5.22 55.13 71.90
C VAL A 633 4.12 54.18 72.36
N SER A 634 4.37 52.86 72.30
CA SER A 634 3.45 51.88 72.86
C SER A 634 3.42 51.97 74.38
N PHE A 635 2.22 51.99 74.98
CA PHE A 635 2.02 52.06 76.43
C PHE A 635 2.73 50.94 77.20
N THR A 636 2.83 49.76 76.60
CA THR A 636 3.45 48.57 77.24
C THR A 636 4.93 48.44 76.93
N ASN A 637 5.47 49.23 76.01
CA ASN A 637 6.87 49.17 75.58
C ASN A 637 7.29 50.50 74.95
N ASP A 638 7.94 51.37 75.73
CA ASP A 638 8.39 52.69 75.27
C ASP A 638 9.46 52.63 74.16
N SER A 639 10.08 51.46 73.92
CA SER A 639 10.99 51.26 72.77
C SER A 639 10.25 50.99 71.46
N LEU A 640 8.95 50.69 71.50
CA LEU A 640 8.11 50.55 70.31
C LEU A 640 7.55 51.91 69.90
N LEU A 641 8.27 52.58 69.01
CA LEU A 641 7.90 53.89 68.46
C LEU A 641 6.71 53.77 67.50
N ILE A 642 5.72 54.65 67.64
CA ILE A 642 4.55 54.72 66.76
C ILE A 642 4.85 55.72 65.64
N VAL A 643 5.51 55.25 64.60
CA VAL A 643 6.07 56.07 63.50
C VAL A 643 5.14 56.12 62.29
N ASN A 644 5.18 57.22 61.52
CA ASN A 644 4.41 57.43 60.29
C ASN A 644 2.90 57.17 60.46
N ARG A 645 2.34 57.50 61.63
CA ARG A 645 0.91 57.38 61.92
C ARG A 645 0.27 58.75 62.01
N SER A 646 -0.91 58.89 61.43
CA SER A 646 -1.73 60.09 61.58
C SER A 646 -2.27 60.19 63.01
N ILE A 647 -2.19 61.38 63.58
CA ILE A 647 -2.72 61.72 64.90
C ILE A 647 -3.65 62.92 64.81
N ILE A 648 -4.68 62.93 65.64
CA ILE A 648 -5.59 64.06 65.86
C ILE A 648 -5.19 64.73 67.16
N ILE A 649 -5.04 66.05 67.13
CA ILE A 649 -4.70 66.87 68.29
C ILE A 649 -5.97 67.60 68.74
N ARG A 650 -6.34 67.41 70.00
CA ARG A 650 -7.51 68.03 70.61
C ARG A 650 -7.13 68.89 71.80
N TYR A 651 -7.78 70.04 71.92
CA TYR A 651 -7.71 70.94 73.07
C TYR A 651 -9.11 71.03 73.69
N GLU A 652 -9.26 70.67 74.96
CA GLU A 652 -10.57 70.60 75.65
C GLU A 652 -11.62 69.81 74.86
N GLY A 653 -11.19 68.70 74.22
CA GLY A 653 -12.03 67.84 73.39
C GLY A 653 -12.27 68.32 71.95
N ILE A 654 -11.99 69.59 71.65
CA ILE A 654 -12.15 70.16 70.30
C ILE A 654 -10.91 69.84 69.46
N GLN A 655 -11.10 69.31 68.25
CA GLN A 655 -9.99 69.08 67.32
C GLN A 655 -9.40 70.40 66.85
N ILE A 656 -8.12 70.61 67.13
CA ILE A 656 -7.37 71.82 66.76
C ILE A 656 -6.43 71.58 65.57
N GLY A 657 -6.13 70.32 65.25
CA GLY A 657 -5.29 69.98 64.11
C GLY A 657 -5.05 68.47 63.98
N THR A 658 -4.31 68.11 62.94
CA THR A 658 -3.81 66.75 62.70
C THR A 658 -2.32 66.81 62.39
N ASN A 659 -1.58 65.76 62.72
CA ASN A 659 -0.17 65.63 62.39
C ASN A 659 0.15 64.18 62.02
N ILE A 660 1.35 63.93 61.50
CA ILE A 660 1.88 62.59 61.26
C ILE A 660 3.14 62.45 62.10
N THR A 661 3.24 61.36 62.86
CA THR A 661 4.48 61.07 63.60
C THR A 661 5.62 60.79 62.63
N ASP A 662 6.80 61.31 62.92
CA ASP A 662 7.97 61.09 62.08
C ASP A 662 8.59 59.69 62.29
N GLU A 663 9.75 59.47 61.69
CA GLU A 663 10.55 58.24 61.78
C GLU A 663 11.05 57.92 63.21
N ASN A 664 11.00 58.88 64.14
CA ASN A 664 11.31 58.69 65.56
C ASN A 664 10.03 58.63 66.44
N GLY A 665 8.85 58.70 65.83
CA GLY A 665 7.57 58.75 66.52
C GLY A 665 7.25 60.13 67.09
N ASP A 666 8.02 61.15 66.74
CA ASP A 666 7.89 62.51 67.25
C ASP A 666 6.86 63.29 66.44
N PHE A 667 6.20 64.27 67.07
CA PHE A 667 5.33 65.24 66.41
C PHE A 667 5.51 66.63 67.01
N ILE A 668 5.25 67.67 66.20
CA ILE A 668 5.34 69.08 66.61
C ILE A 668 4.19 69.87 65.99
N PHE A 669 3.43 70.59 66.81
CA PHE A 669 2.31 71.41 66.38
C PHE A 669 2.28 72.74 67.15
N MET A 670 2.22 73.87 66.43
CA MET A 670 2.10 75.20 67.06
C MET A 670 0.63 75.57 67.25
N TYR A 671 0.29 76.08 68.44
CA TYR A 671 -1.09 76.43 68.78
C TYR A 671 -1.15 77.68 69.65
N ILE A 672 -2.02 78.62 69.29
CA ILE A 672 -2.29 79.83 70.08
C ILE A 672 -3.40 79.51 71.07
N ILE A 673 -3.11 79.64 72.37
CA ILE A 673 -4.07 79.37 73.44
C ILE A 673 -5.25 80.36 73.34
N PRO A 674 -6.50 79.87 73.18
CA PRO A 674 -7.69 80.73 73.14
C PRO A 674 -7.99 81.32 74.53
N GLY A 675 -8.94 82.26 74.61
CA GLY A 675 -9.36 82.82 75.90
C GLY A 675 -9.95 81.73 76.84
N GLY A 676 -9.59 81.78 78.12
CA GLY A 676 -9.93 80.79 79.15
C GLY A 676 -8.78 80.56 80.14
N THR A 677 -9.08 80.44 81.43
CA THR A 677 -8.09 80.13 82.49
C THR A 677 -8.41 78.83 83.21
N GLY A 678 -7.39 78.16 83.75
CA GLY A 678 -7.54 76.91 84.48
C GLY A 678 -6.67 75.78 83.94
N ASN A 679 -6.96 74.56 84.40
CA ASN A 679 -6.30 73.35 83.90
C ASN A 679 -6.96 72.92 82.59
N MET A 680 -6.23 73.04 81.49
CA MET A 680 -6.70 72.71 80.15
C MET A 680 -6.06 71.41 79.68
N THR A 681 -6.84 70.56 79.02
CA THR A 681 -6.45 69.25 78.53
C THR A 681 -6.04 69.31 77.07
N ILE A 682 -4.91 68.68 76.76
CA ILE A 682 -4.46 68.41 75.41
C ILE A 682 -4.43 66.90 75.23
N LYS A 683 -5.13 66.41 74.20
CA LYS A 683 -5.24 65.00 73.87
C LYS A 683 -4.66 64.73 72.48
N ILE A 684 -3.81 63.71 72.40
CA ILE A 684 -3.40 63.07 71.14
C ILE A 684 -4.23 61.81 70.97
N GLU A 685 -4.89 61.68 69.83
CA GLU A 685 -5.67 60.52 69.44
C GLU A 685 -5.07 59.93 68.16
N LEU A 686 -4.75 58.63 68.17
CA LEU A 686 -4.21 57.95 67.01
C LEU A 686 -5.32 57.65 66.01
N VAL A 687 -5.10 57.97 64.73
CA VAL A 687 -6.00 57.55 63.66
C VAL A 687 -5.71 56.08 63.33
N THR A 688 -6.70 55.22 63.53
CA THR A 688 -6.62 53.77 63.31
C THR A 688 -7.71 53.34 62.33
N SER A 689 -7.46 52.26 61.58
CA SER A 689 -8.50 51.59 60.77
C SER A 689 -9.22 50.48 61.55
N GLY A 690 -8.79 50.22 62.79
CA GLY A 690 -9.42 49.30 63.71
C GLY A 690 -10.65 49.89 64.41
N THR A 691 -11.28 49.09 65.26
CA THR A 691 -12.46 49.51 66.04
C THR A 691 -12.11 50.18 67.37
N ILE A 692 -10.81 50.37 67.65
CA ILE A 692 -10.30 50.84 68.93
C ILE A 692 -9.76 52.26 68.77
N THR A 693 -10.24 53.17 69.62
CA THR A 693 -9.70 54.53 69.78
C THR A 693 -8.57 54.50 70.81
N LEU A 694 -7.39 54.99 70.43
CA LEU A 694 -6.22 55.06 71.30
C LEU A 694 -5.79 56.51 71.51
N ASP A 695 -5.64 56.93 72.76
CA ASP A 695 -5.33 58.30 73.12
C ASP A 695 -4.35 58.45 74.29
N SER A 696 -3.78 59.65 74.39
CA SER A 696 -2.93 60.09 75.50
C SER A 696 -3.23 61.55 75.82
N VAL A 697 -3.26 61.91 77.10
CA VAL A 697 -3.70 63.23 77.58
C VAL A 697 -2.65 63.86 78.49
N ILE A 698 -2.46 65.17 78.36
CA ILE A 698 -1.68 66.01 79.30
C ILE A 698 -2.48 67.23 79.72
N ILE A 699 -2.16 67.77 80.91
CA ILE A 699 -2.78 68.97 81.46
C ILE A 699 -1.78 70.13 81.40
N VAL A 700 -2.21 71.27 80.84
CA VAL A 700 -1.48 72.54 80.82
C VAL A 700 -2.26 73.56 81.64
N ASN A 701 -1.60 74.23 82.59
CA ASN A 701 -2.24 75.27 83.40
C ASN A 701 -2.18 76.62 82.68
N VAL A 702 -3.34 77.17 82.32
CA VAL A 702 -3.46 78.46 81.61
C VAL A 702 -3.84 79.57 82.58
N THR A 703 -3.07 80.65 82.57
CA THR A 703 -3.29 81.84 83.41
C THR A 703 -3.66 83.07 82.58
N ALA A 704 -4.43 84.00 83.17
CA ALA A 704 -4.80 85.24 82.48
C ALA A 704 -3.57 86.13 82.22
N VAL A 705 -3.58 86.86 81.12
CA VAL A 705 -2.59 87.92 80.86
C VAL A 705 -2.92 89.16 81.71
N PRO A 706 -1.95 89.79 82.41
CA PRO A 706 -2.20 91.04 83.12
C PRO A 706 -2.54 92.17 82.13
N PHE A 707 -3.70 92.81 82.35
CA PHE A 707 -4.21 93.93 81.56
C PHE A 707 -3.32 95.18 81.70
N VAL A 708 -2.84 95.74 80.57
CA VAL A 708 -2.18 97.06 80.51
C VAL A 708 -3.01 97.99 79.61
N PRO A 709 -3.48 99.16 80.09
CA PRO A 709 -4.28 100.07 79.27
C PRO A 709 -3.36 100.89 78.34
N ILE A 710 -3.67 100.92 77.05
CA ILE A 710 -3.01 101.78 76.06
C ILE A 710 -3.96 102.94 75.72
N SER A 711 -3.51 104.16 76.01
CA SER A 711 -4.13 105.42 75.59
C SER A 711 -3.67 105.79 74.19
N GLY A 712 -4.60 106.05 73.27
CA GLY A 712 -4.25 106.58 71.94
C GLY A 712 -5.46 106.72 71.03
N THR A 713 -5.99 107.94 70.95
CA THR A 713 -7.03 108.37 70.01
C THR A 713 -6.49 108.46 68.58
N THR A 714 -7.22 107.94 67.57
CA THR A 714 -7.91 108.74 66.52
C THR A 714 -8.48 107.87 65.38
N THR A 715 -9.70 108.26 64.98
CA THR A 715 -10.45 108.09 63.70
C THR A 715 -11.02 106.71 63.27
N PRO A 716 -12.32 106.62 62.89
CA PRO A 716 -13.00 105.34 62.64
C PRO A 716 -12.84 104.80 61.21
N PRO A 717 -12.93 103.47 60.98
CA PRO A 717 -12.39 102.78 59.80
C PRO A 717 -13.33 102.71 58.58
N PHE A 718 -14.44 103.44 58.57
CA PHE A 718 -15.47 103.30 57.52
C PHE A 718 -15.17 104.11 56.24
N LEU A 719 -14.32 105.14 56.31
CA LEU A 719 -13.99 106.01 55.16
C LEU A 719 -12.82 105.51 54.29
N ILE A 720 -11.95 104.63 54.80
CA ILE A 720 -10.82 104.05 54.02
C ILE A 720 -11.27 102.81 53.23
N PHE A 721 -12.23 102.04 53.77
CA PHE A 721 -12.77 100.86 53.09
C PHE A 721 -13.48 101.23 51.78
N SER A 722 -14.21 102.36 51.74
CA SER A 722 -14.96 102.78 50.54
C SER A 722 -14.09 103.31 49.39
N LEU A 723 -12.85 103.74 49.65
CA LEU A 723 -12.01 104.37 48.61
C LEU A 723 -11.11 103.37 47.87
N VAL A 724 -10.86 102.21 48.48
CA VAL A 724 -10.03 101.12 47.92
C VAL A 724 -10.88 99.94 47.43
N PHE A 725 -12.02 99.67 48.08
CA PHE A 725 -12.82 98.48 47.77
C PHE A 725 -13.63 98.63 46.48
N PHE A 726 -14.23 99.79 46.18
CA PHE A 726 -15.04 99.96 44.96
C PHE A 726 -14.24 99.89 43.64
N PRO A 727 -13.01 100.43 43.52
CA PRO A 727 -12.18 100.24 42.32
C PRO A 727 -11.71 98.79 42.13
N ILE A 728 -11.38 98.09 43.23
CA ILE A 728 -10.96 96.67 43.19
C ILE A 728 -12.16 95.77 42.86
N LEU A 729 -13.35 96.07 43.40
CA LEU A 729 -14.57 95.32 43.09
C LEU A 729 -15.01 95.51 41.64
N ILE A 730 -14.90 96.74 41.09
CA ILE A 730 -15.15 96.99 39.66
C ILE A 730 -14.10 96.27 38.80
N GLY A 731 -12.83 96.26 39.19
CA GLY A 731 -11.77 95.49 38.53
C GLY A 731 -12.03 93.98 38.53
N ILE A 732 -12.44 93.43 39.67
CA ILE A 732 -12.78 92.00 39.82
C ILE A 732 -14.06 91.65 39.03
N VAL A 733 -15.08 92.52 39.02
CA VAL A 733 -16.32 92.30 38.25
C VAL A 733 -16.07 92.40 36.74
N VAL A 734 -15.22 93.32 36.28
CA VAL A 734 -14.85 93.41 34.85
C VAL A 734 -13.96 92.24 34.44
N ILE A 735 -13.01 91.81 35.28
CA ILE A 735 -12.19 90.61 35.03
C ILE A 735 -13.06 89.35 35.03
N LEU A 736 -13.99 89.17 35.97
CA LEU A 736 -14.93 88.05 36.01
C LEU A 736 -15.97 88.11 34.88
N ALA A 737 -16.37 89.29 34.41
CA ALA A 737 -17.25 89.44 33.26
C ALA A 737 -16.52 89.15 31.95
N VAL A 738 -15.24 89.54 31.81
CA VAL A 738 -14.40 89.20 30.65
C VAL A 738 -13.99 87.72 30.67
N PHE A 739 -13.70 87.16 31.85
CA PHE A 739 -13.40 85.75 32.03
C PHE A 739 -14.66 84.90 31.84
N GLY A 740 -15.80 85.34 32.36
CA GLY A 740 -17.12 84.74 32.16
C GLY A 740 -17.57 84.80 30.72
N TYR A 741 -17.38 85.92 30.01
CA TYR A 741 -17.66 86.05 28.57
C TYR A 741 -16.69 85.22 27.72
N ARG A 742 -15.40 85.12 28.09
CA ARG A 742 -14.44 84.21 27.42
C ARG A 742 -14.71 82.74 27.74
N TYR A 743 -15.23 82.42 28.92
CA TYR A 743 -15.62 81.06 29.33
C TYR A 743 -16.94 80.64 28.68
N TYR A 744 -17.92 81.54 28.57
CA TYR A 744 -19.17 81.31 27.83
C TYR A 744 -18.90 81.14 26.32
N LYS A 745 -18.02 81.95 25.74
CA LYS A 745 -17.59 81.81 24.34
C LYS A 745 -16.68 80.59 24.10
N LYS A 746 -16.11 80.02 25.17
CA LYS A 746 -15.39 78.73 25.16
C LYS A 746 -16.37 77.55 25.29
N GLN A 747 -17.44 77.69 26.08
CA GLN A 747 -18.53 76.71 26.17
C GLN A 747 -19.38 76.61 24.89
N GLU A 748 -19.56 77.69 24.12
CA GLU A 748 -20.16 77.60 22.77
C GLU A 748 -19.28 76.85 21.75
N LYS A 749 -17.98 76.69 22.03
CA LYS A 749 -17.08 75.83 21.23
C LYS A 749 -16.94 74.40 21.80
N GLU A 750 -17.38 74.16 23.03
CA GLU A 750 -17.32 72.85 23.70
C GLU A 750 -18.70 72.15 23.83
N SER A 751 -19.78 72.75 23.31
CA SER A 751 -21.15 72.19 23.35
C SER A 751 -21.68 71.68 22.00
N ARG A 752 -20.79 71.36 21.05
CA ARG A 752 -21.12 70.38 20.01
C ARG A 752 -20.73 68.99 20.48
N VAL A 753 -21.45 68.47 21.48
CA VAL A 753 -21.57 67.01 21.64
C VAL A 753 -22.42 66.54 20.47
N VAL A 754 -21.78 66.30 19.33
CA VAL A 754 -22.33 65.38 18.34
C VAL A 754 -22.48 64.07 19.09
N ARG A 755 -23.71 63.73 19.47
CA ARG A 755 -24.05 62.41 19.99
C ARG A 755 -23.80 61.44 18.84
N VAL A 756 -22.56 60.94 18.71
CA VAL A 756 -22.24 59.87 17.77
C VAL A 756 -23.09 58.70 18.22
N GLU A 757 -24.04 58.29 17.39
CA GLU A 757 -24.88 57.13 17.64
C GLU A 757 -24.01 55.87 17.47
N LEU A 758 -23.24 55.56 18.52
CA LEU A 758 -22.25 54.47 18.50
C LEU A 758 -22.95 53.11 18.55
N ASP A 759 -24.11 53.02 19.20
CA ASP A 759 -24.87 51.77 19.33
C ASP A 759 -25.32 51.23 17.96
N SER A 760 -25.80 52.12 17.07
CA SER A 760 -26.22 51.73 15.71
C SER A 760 -25.03 51.33 14.84
N LYS A 761 -23.87 51.97 15.03
CA LYS A 761 -22.63 51.61 14.32
C LYS A 761 -22.00 50.31 14.82
N ILE A 762 -22.00 50.05 16.13
CA ILE A 762 -21.53 48.78 16.71
C ILE A 762 -22.46 47.63 16.29
N LEU A 763 -23.78 47.87 16.19
CA LEU A 763 -24.72 46.89 15.64
C LEU A 763 -24.44 46.58 14.16
N ASN A 764 -24.14 47.58 13.34
CA ASN A 764 -23.77 47.36 11.94
C ASN A 764 -22.45 46.59 11.80
N LEU A 765 -21.48 46.86 12.68
CA LEU A 765 -20.24 46.09 12.76
C LEU A 765 -20.52 44.61 13.06
N LYS A 766 -21.42 44.33 14.02
CA LYS A 766 -21.89 42.97 14.33
C LYS A 766 -22.52 42.30 13.11
N ILE A 767 -23.45 42.98 12.44
CA ILE A 767 -24.14 42.45 11.25
C ILE A 767 -23.15 42.09 10.14
N LEU A 768 -22.17 42.97 9.88
CA LEU A 768 -21.14 42.71 8.87
C LEU A 768 -20.30 41.46 9.21
N LYS A 769 -19.88 41.34 10.48
CA LYS A 769 -19.16 40.16 10.95
C LYS A 769 -20.00 38.88 10.88
N ASP A 770 -21.25 38.90 11.37
CA ASP A 770 -22.13 37.72 11.38
C ASP A 770 -22.56 37.30 9.96
N SER A 771 -22.51 38.21 8.98
CA SER A 771 -22.71 37.91 7.56
C SER A 771 -21.48 37.35 6.84
N GLY A 772 -20.36 37.12 7.55
CA GLY A 772 -19.11 36.60 6.99
C GLY A 772 -18.26 37.64 6.25
N ARG A 773 -18.62 38.93 6.28
CA ARG A 773 -17.94 40.03 5.58
C ARG A 773 -16.87 40.66 6.47
N LEU A 774 -15.90 39.86 6.91
CA LEU A 774 -14.89 40.27 7.91
C LEU A 774 -14.02 41.45 7.45
N GLU A 775 -13.62 41.50 6.18
CA GLU A 775 -12.89 42.63 5.61
C GLU A 775 -13.68 43.93 5.70
N GLU A 776 -14.95 43.87 5.32
CA GLU A 776 -15.83 45.03 5.34
C GLU A 776 -16.13 45.48 6.77
N SER A 777 -16.21 44.53 7.71
CA SER A 777 -16.37 44.84 9.13
C SER A 777 -15.16 45.60 9.70
N LEU A 778 -13.92 45.21 9.37
CA LEU A 778 -12.72 45.93 9.83
C LEU A 778 -12.51 47.26 9.11
N SER A 779 -12.85 47.34 7.83
CA SER A 779 -12.90 48.61 7.10
C SER A 779 -13.96 49.56 7.70
N TYR A 780 -15.10 49.03 8.12
CA TYR A 780 -16.16 49.78 8.80
C TYR A 780 -15.72 50.25 10.19
N LEU A 781 -15.02 49.41 10.96
CA LEU A 781 -14.44 49.77 12.26
C LEU A 781 -13.52 51.00 12.13
N PHE A 782 -12.67 51.04 11.11
CA PHE A 782 -11.79 52.18 10.86
C PHE A 782 -12.54 53.40 10.28
N ASN A 783 -13.26 53.25 9.16
CA ASN A 783 -13.81 54.38 8.41
C ASN A 783 -15.08 54.98 9.04
N ALA A 784 -15.90 54.18 9.73
CA ALA A 784 -17.19 54.63 10.25
C ALA A 784 -17.20 54.84 11.76
N ILE A 785 -16.43 54.05 12.53
CA ILE A 785 -16.39 54.15 14.00
C ILE A 785 -15.21 55.02 14.42
N PHE A 786 -13.96 54.60 14.17
CA PHE A 786 -12.78 55.36 14.59
C PHE A 786 -12.76 56.78 14.02
N MET A 787 -12.97 56.96 12.72
CA MET A 787 -12.98 58.30 12.10
C MET A 787 -14.07 59.20 12.67
N SER A 788 -15.24 58.66 13.02
CA SER A 788 -16.31 59.45 13.63
C SER A 788 -16.01 59.82 15.08
N LEU A 789 -15.27 58.98 15.81
CA LEU A 789 -14.81 59.31 17.16
C LEU A 789 -13.73 60.40 17.13
N ILE A 790 -12.82 60.36 16.16
CA ILE A 790 -11.80 61.39 15.97
C ILE A 790 -12.44 62.73 15.56
N ASP A 791 -13.39 62.70 14.63
CA ASP A 791 -14.14 63.90 14.23
C ASP A 791 -14.96 64.46 15.40
N ALA A 792 -15.64 63.61 16.18
CA ALA A 792 -16.42 64.08 17.33
C ALA A 792 -15.57 64.67 18.46
N LYS A 793 -14.40 64.08 18.76
CA LYS A 793 -13.54 64.54 19.86
C LYS A 793 -12.61 65.68 19.49
N TYR A 794 -12.09 65.68 18.26
CA TYR A 794 -11.05 66.59 17.82
C TYR A 794 -11.43 67.44 16.60
N ASN A 795 -12.63 67.25 16.02
CA ASN A 795 -13.11 67.94 14.82
C ASN A 795 -12.11 67.83 13.65
N ARG A 796 -11.55 66.63 13.48
CA ARG A 796 -10.54 66.29 12.47
C ARG A 796 -11.03 65.14 11.60
N THR A 797 -11.24 65.41 10.32
CA THR A 797 -11.53 64.40 9.29
C THR A 797 -10.29 64.17 8.42
N ARG A 798 -9.99 62.91 8.06
CA ARG A 798 -8.89 62.58 7.14
C ARG A 798 -9.07 63.30 5.79
N LYS A 799 -7.99 63.93 5.28
CA LYS A 799 -8.03 64.61 3.96
C LYS A 799 -7.90 63.59 2.83
N GLU A 800 -8.47 63.88 1.66
CA GLU A 800 -8.44 62.96 0.50
C GLU A 800 -7.01 62.62 0.04
N ASN A 801 -6.06 63.54 0.24
CA ASN A 801 -4.65 63.37 -0.12
C ASN A 801 -3.79 62.75 1.01
N GLU A 802 -4.38 62.38 2.14
CA GLU A 802 -3.68 61.84 3.30
C GLU A 802 -3.78 60.30 3.31
N THR A 803 -2.66 59.60 3.40
CA THR A 803 -2.69 58.12 3.53
C THR A 803 -3.16 57.72 4.94
N ILE A 804 -3.54 56.45 5.12
CA ILE A 804 -3.93 55.92 6.44
C ILE A 804 -2.77 56.07 7.45
N ARG A 805 -1.53 55.84 7.00
CA ARG A 805 -0.32 56.01 7.80
C ARG A 805 -0.02 57.47 8.12
N ASP A 806 -0.21 58.39 7.17
CA ASP A 806 -0.07 59.83 7.42
C ASP A 806 -1.06 60.31 8.48
N PHE A 807 -2.29 59.80 8.44
CA PHE A 807 -3.31 60.12 9.42
C PHE A 807 -2.96 59.62 10.84
N ALA A 808 -2.28 58.49 10.96
CA ALA A 808 -1.75 58.01 12.25
C ALA A 808 -0.68 58.93 12.81
N ILE A 809 0.22 59.43 11.95
CA ILE A 809 1.27 60.39 12.34
C ILE A 809 0.64 61.69 12.83
N VAL A 810 -0.38 62.19 12.12
CA VAL A 810 -1.14 63.38 12.55
C VAL A 810 -1.84 63.13 13.89
N SER A 811 -2.46 61.97 14.05
CA SER A 811 -3.17 61.60 15.28
C SER A 811 -2.24 61.55 16.52
N VAL A 812 -0.98 61.15 16.35
CA VAL A 812 0.02 61.24 17.44
C VAL A 812 0.53 62.67 17.64
N LYS A 813 0.93 63.35 16.56
CA LYS A 813 1.62 64.65 16.65
C LYS A 813 0.67 65.78 17.07
N GLU A 814 -0.50 65.83 16.45
CA GLU A 814 -1.48 66.90 16.61
C GLU A 814 -2.57 66.54 17.64
N LEU A 815 -3.08 65.29 17.62
CA LEU A 815 -4.19 64.88 18.51
C LEU A 815 -3.71 64.24 19.83
N LYS A 816 -2.40 64.04 19.99
CA LYS A 816 -1.74 63.48 21.18
C LYS A 816 -2.22 62.09 21.59
N LEU A 817 -2.72 61.30 20.64
CA LEU A 817 -3.06 59.90 20.89
C LEU A 817 -1.82 59.06 21.18
N THR A 818 -1.99 58.05 22.01
CA THR A 818 -0.88 57.20 22.47
C THR A 818 -0.24 56.44 21.30
N PRO A 819 1.06 56.64 21.00
CA PRO A 819 1.74 55.97 19.88
C PRO A 819 1.63 54.45 19.91
N ALA A 820 1.75 53.86 21.11
CA ALA A 820 1.69 52.43 21.34
C ALA A 820 0.29 51.82 21.09
N ALA A 821 -0.77 52.64 21.10
CA ALA A 821 -2.13 52.21 20.80
C ALA A 821 -2.46 52.39 19.31
N ILE A 822 -2.09 53.54 18.72
CA ILE A 822 -2.53 53.89 17.37
C ILE A 822 -1.74 53.23 16.25
N TYR A 823 -0.42 53.11 16.37
CA TYR A 823 0.39 52.55 15.28
C TYR A 823 0.10 51.07 15.03
N PRO A 824 0.00 50.18 16.04
CA PRO A 824 -0.35 48.78 15.81
C PRO A 824 -1.73 48.60 15.17
N PHE A 825 -2.73 49.34 15.63
CA PHE A 825 -4.08 49.31 15.06
C PHE A 825 -4.08 49.76 13.59
N ILE A 826 -3.45 50.89 13.28
CA ILE A 826 -3.39 51.42 11.93
C ILE A 826 -2.61 50.50 10.99
N GLN A 827 -1.47 49.96 11.44
CA GLN A 827 -0.69 49.02 10.65
C GLN A 827 -1.52 47.79 10.29
N LYS A 828 -2.29 47.25 11.24
CA LYS A 828 -3.15 46.09 10.98
C LYS A 828 -4.27 46.42 9.99
N ILE A 829 -4.89 47.59 10.11
CA ILE A 829 -5.90 48.09 9.15
C ILE A 829 -5.30 48.29 7.75
N GLU A 830 -4.07 48.79 7.66
CA GLU A 830 -3.35 48.99 6.39
C GLU A 830 -3.03 47.64 5.70
N GLU A 831 -2.57 46.66 6.47
CA GLU A 831 -2.37 45.28 6.00
C GLU A 831 -3.66 44.66 5.47
N ILE A 832 -4.79 44.90 6.14
CA ILE A 832 -6.11 44.38 5.77
C ILE A 832 -6.66 45.07 4.50
N ILE A 833 -6.50 46.38 4.37
CA ILE A 833 -7.05 47.14 3.23
C ILE A 833 -6.21 46.93 1.95
N TYR A 834 -4.89 46.69 2.07
CA TYR A 834 -3.98 46.64 0.93
C TYR A 834 -3.34 45.26 0.65
N GLY A 835 -3.42 44.28 1.56
CA GLY A 835 -2.77 42.98 1.41
C GLY A 835 -3.58 41.95 0.61
N LYS A 836 -3.09 41.49 -0.55
CA LYS A 836 -3.67 40.37 -1.31
C LYS A 836 -2.84 39.07 -1.13
N PRO A 837 -3.45 37.87 -1.05
CA PRO A 837 -4.89 37.57 -1.06
C PRO A 837 -5.53 37.66 0.34
N PHE A 838 -6.78 38.13 0.38
CA PHE A 838 -7.52 38.36 1.60
C PHE A 838 -8.16 37.06 2.11
N LYS A 839 -7.63 36.53 3.22
CA LYS A 839 -8.29 35.48 4.02
C LYS A 839 -8.20 35.89 5.48
N ILE A 840 -9.01 36.87 5.86
CA ILE A 840 -9.12 37.28 7.27
C ILE A 840 -9.89 36.21 8.02
N THR A 841 -9.29 35.74 9.11
CA THR A 841 -9.94 34.78 10.02
C THR A 841 -10.68 35.52 11.14
N ASP A 842 -11.66 34.86 11.77
CA ASP A 842 -12.34 35.43 12.96
C ASP A 842 -11.34 35.81 14.07
N ASN A 843 -10.27 35.04 14.23
CA ASN A 843 -9.20 35.33 15.20
C ASN A 843 -8.50 36.67 14.88
N GLU A 844 -8.25 36.97 13.62
CA GLU A 844 -7.65 38.24 13.21
C GLU A 844 -8.62 39.43 13.36
N PHE A 845 -9.93 39.19 13.17
CA PHE A 845 -10.96 40.17 13.46
C PHE A 845 -10.96 40.58 14.94
N TYR A 846 -11.01 39.60 15.86
CA TYR A 846 -11.01 39.89 17.30
C TYR A 846 -9.71 40.54 17.76
N LYS A 847 -8.55 40.07 17.29
CA LYS A 847 -7.25 40.72 17.58
C LYS A 847 -7.21 42.18 17.10
N THR A 848 -7.78 42.48 15.94
CA THR A 848 -7.83 43.86 15.43
C THR A 848 -8.78 44.74 16.27
N CYS A 849 -9.88 44.16 16.78
CA CYS A 849 -10.77 44.83 17.73
C CYS A 849 -10.13 45.06 19.11
N GLU A 850 -9.30 44.13 19.58
CA GLU A 850 -8.50 44.31 20.80
C GLU A 850 -7.50 45.46 20.67
N LEU A 851 -6.81 45.57 19.52
CA LEU A 851 -5.94 46.71 19.22
C LEU A 851 -6.68 48.05 19.19
N PHE A 852 -7.97 48.04 18.84
CA PHE A 852 -8.82 49.23 18.85
C PHE A 852 -9.29 49.62 20.27
N SER A 853 -9.39 48.68 21.21
CA SER A 853 -9.97 48.90 22.54
C SER A 853 -9.28 50.02 23.36
N PRO A 854 -7.93 50.09 23.43
CA PRO A 854 -7.24 51.20 24.09
C PRO A 854 -7.53 52.56 23.44
N LEU A 855 -7.64 52.62 22.11
CA LEU A 855 -7.98 53.85 21.39
C LEU A 855 -9.42 54.28 21.66
N TYR A 856 -10.35 53.32 21.67
CA TYR A 856 -11.74 53.59 21.99
C TYR A 856 -11.89 54.13 23.41
N PHE A 857 -11.17 53.57 24.39
CA PHE A 857 -11.14 54.08 25.76
C PHE A 857 -10.51 55.48 25.84
N GLU A 858 -9.38 55.70 25.17
CA GLU A 858 -8.73 57.02 25.10
C GLU A 858 -9.65 58.08 24.46
N LEU A 859 -10.49 57.69 23.49
CA LEU A 859 -11.43 58.58 22.81
C LEU A 859 -12.73 58.81 23.60
N THR A 860 -13.32 57.77 24.16
CA THR A 860 -14.69 57.81 24.73
C THR A 860 -14.76 57.76 26.25
N GLY A 861 -13.68 57.32 26.93
CA GLY A 861 -13.67 57.02 28.37
C GLY A 861 -14.40 55.73 28.75
N ASN A 862 -14.93 54.98 27.77
CA ASN A 862 -15.64 53.72 27.96
C ASN A 862 -14.84 52.55 27.38
N ASN A 863 -15.01 51.35 27.93
CA ASN A 863 -14.40 50.15 27.35
C ASN A 863 -15.09 49.78 26.03
N PHE A 864 -14.30 49.34 25.05
CA PHE A 864 -14.84 48.80 23.81
C PHE A 864 -15.34 47.38 24.09
N ILE A 865 -16.66 47.22 24.21
CA ILE A 865 -17.27 45.93 24.47
C ILE A 865 -18.01 45.48 23.20
N LEU A 866 -17.51 44.42 22.58
CA LEU A 866 -18.22 43.71 21.53
C LEU A 866 -19.25 42.79 22.20
N ASN A 867 -20.45 43.31 22.49
CA ASN A 867 -21.56 42.51 23.03
C ASN A 867 -22.24 41.71 21.92
N PHE A 868 -21.56 40.70 21.38
CA PHE A 868 -22.18 39.81 20.41
C PHE A 868 -21.71 38.37 20.42
#